data_AF-A0A0B0P1E8-F1
#
_entry.id   AF-A0A0B0P1E8-F1
#
_cell.length_a   1.000
_cell.length_b   1.000
_cell.length_c   1.000
_cell.angle_alpha   90.00
_cell.angle_beta   90.00
_cell.angle_gamma   90.00
#
_symmetry.space_group_name_H-M   'P 1'
#
loop_
_entity.id
_entity.type
_entity.pdbx_description
1 polymer ?
#
loop_
_entity_poly.entity_id
_entity_poly.type
_entity_poly.pdbx_seq_one_letter_code
_entity_poly.pdbx_strand_id
1 'polypeptide(L)'
;METDETPRVLPFQLQFDKPVASQIKIAEWNPEKDLLAMVTEDSKILLHRFNWQRLWTIFPGRCITSLCWRPDGKAIAVGLEDGTISLHDVENGKLLRSLKSHTVAVVSLNWEEDGQVIKDDSVNNSTYEDRTSRFFPPAPRVPRMPGLAPGDTGFMDDSDDSFRELSNSSYQRFNILCSGDKDGSICFSIFGIFPIGKINIHNLSIPTPFATEPATCRLSHASISKVALSKDLCHLIVMCSGEVNHDEVESAEGQLGMHGCHCLRLDTSIFWKRKNELHQVAQQASNIEDLIEVIRASLSVMSKQWSDAMHTFREKFDSLSSLIIDHGLDSSPQEEFLSLLGGARTSPPVHQFLVNSLGESGVKRVSKVVCGAGKELQHVVLDHLQPAAEIIGFRMGELRGLSRWRTRFQGIGLDETLINNATEKSGILLVQVERFMRVLSSVVQQFSNFFNWLLKCIKLVNQEPSDQLLPCNSELVVIFLKFLYDQDPVKPFLELSEVDIEPDMETLQRVKELVHFGGFSDCDFLRRTLAEEFKQMESSFKEAFLMPFTTISRKMLCKDVLPLFALPSSSASVSVSVPISVTYYKDASTSVSSYLTHEHGFIDYISFQIPGDSSSNIANCIGISRRFMHSLSNSSIEESASLEAVLLSVPDGYHCVDLSLYKKGQIVLLLNESTSASECSGESCMMIVQADDLPFVSIPRSGCINTWNLDQLKDSVTHLRLENEKVRNIPHSVAAPLAVSASRGVACVFAARKRALVYILDEDEDDVSDGE
;
A
#
# COMPACT_ATOMS: atom_id res chain seq x y z
N MET A 1 -31.94 -63.05 1.58
CA MET A 1 -32.25 -61.74 2.16
C MET A 1 -31.01 -60.90 1.92
N GLU A 2 -30.89 -60.40 0.69
CA GLU A 2 -29.91 -59.37 0.35
C GLU A 2 -30.62 -58.05 0.70
N THR A 3 -30.08 -57.33 1.67
CA THR A 3 -30.49 -55.97 1.97
C THR A 3 -29.96 -55.09 0.84
N ASP A 4 -30.88 -54.50 0.06
CA ASP A 4 -30.61 -53.38 -0.84
C ASP A 4 -30.10 -52.20 0.02
N GLU A 5 -28.81 -52.18 0.33
CA GLU A 5 -28.14 -50.95 0.76
C GLU A 5 -27.66 -50.24 -0.49
N THR A 6 -28.49 -49.31 -0.99
CA THR A 6 -28.04 -48.31 -1.96
C THR A 6 -26.85 -47.57 -1.35
N PRO A 7 -25.70 -47.45 -2.05
CA PRO A 7 -24.53 -46.75 -1.52
C PRO A 7 -24.92 -45.32 -1.12
N ARG A 8 -24.64 -44.95 0.13
CA ARG A 8 -24.94 -43.60 0.64
C ARG A 8 -23.90 -42.63 0.12
N VAL A 9 -24.17 -41.96 -1.00
CA VAL A 9 -23.28 -40.91 -1.52
C VAL A 9 -23.13 -39.81 -0.45
N LEU A 10 -21.90 -39.57 -0.01
CA LEU A 10 -21.58 -38.56 1.00
C LEU A 10 -21.32 -37.21 0.32
N PRO A 11 -22.03 -36.12 0.68
CA PRO A 11 -21.79 -34.81 0.09
C PRO A 11 -20.35 -34.31 0.33
N PHE A 12 -19.77 -33.66 -0.67
CA PHE A 12 -18.42 -33.08 -0.65
C PHE A 12 -17.30 -34.10 -0.51
N GLN A 13 -16.48 -34.23 -1.55
CA GLN A 13 -15.32 -35.11 -1.54
C GLN A 13 -14.21 -34.57 -0.64
N LEU A 14 -13.76 -35.38 0.32
CA LEU A 14 -12.59 -35.07 1.14
C LEU A 14 -11.30 -35.35 0.33
N GLN A 15 -10.58 -34.29 -0.05
CA GLN A 15 -9.34 -34.43 -0.79
C GLN A 15 -8.12 -34.61 0.12
N PHE A 16 -8.07 -33.87 1.23
CA PHE A 16 -6.94 -33.89 2.14
C PHE A 16 -7.37 -33.77 3.59
N ASP A 17 -6.71 -34.55 4.44
CA ASP A 17 -6.72 -34.37 5.89
C ASP A 17 -5.26 -34.33 6.39
N LYS A 18 -4.79 -33.14 6.80
CA LYS A 18 -3.38 -32.91 7.13
C LYS A 18 -3.20 -32.20 8.47
N PRO A 19 -2.20 -32.60 9.28
CA PRO A 19 -1.86 -31.87 10.49
C PRO A 19 -1.19 -30.53 10.15
N VAL A 20 -1.48 -29.52 10.96
CA VAL A 20 -0.94 -28.16 10.89
C VAL A 20 -0.09 -27.91 12.13
N ALA A 21 1.04 -27.22 11.97
CA ALA A 21 2.00 -27.02 13.07
C ALA A 21 1.47 -26.07 14.17
N SER A 22 0.58 -25.14 13.82
CA SER A 22 0.02 -24.13 14.71
C SER A 22 -1.47 -23.92 14.38
N GLN A 23 -2.22 -23.31 15.31
CA GLN A 23 -3.59 -22.92 15.05
C GLN A 23 -3.62 -21.84 13.96
N ILE A 24 -4.58 -21.92 13.05
CA ILE A 24 -4.75 -20.95 11.97
C ILE A 24 -5.74 -19.88 12.42
N LYS A 25 -5.35 -18.61 12.28
CA LYS A 25 -6.15 -17.44 12.63
C LYS A 25 -6.91 -16.89 11.42
N ILE A 26 -6.29 -16.90 10.24
CA ILE A 26 -6.86 -16.39 8.98
C ILE A 26 -6.51 -17.36 7.87
N ALA A 27 -7.45 -17.66 6.98
CA ALA A 27 -7.21 -18.48 5.80
C ALA A 27 -8.04 -17.96 4.63
N GLU A 28 -7.42 -17.82 3.46
CA GLU A 28 -8.09 -17.30 2.27
C GLU A 28 -7.50 -17.93 1.00
N TRP A 29 -8.38 -18.36 0.10
CA TRP A 29 -7.99 -18.90 -1.20
C TRP A 29 -7.66 -17.78 -2.18
N ASN A 30 -6.68 -18.03 -3.04
CA ASN A 30 -6.39 -17.16 -4.16
C ASN A 30 -7.58 -17.16 -5.14
N PRO A 31 -7.97 -15.98 -5.66
CA PRO A 31 -9.13 -15.87 -6.54
C PRO A 31 -8.96 -16.59 -7.89
N GLU A 32 -7.72 -16.67 -8.40
CA GLU A 32 -7.38 -17.15 -9.75
C GLU A 32 -6.66 -18.50 -9.75
N LYS A 33 -5.83 -18.78 -8.75
CA LYS A 33 -4.91 -19.93 -8.69
C LYS A 33 -5.26 -20.91 -7.57
N ASP A 34 -4.73 -22.12 -7.67
CA ASP A 34 -4.84 -23.20 -6.66
C ASP A 34 -3.93 -22.97 -5.45
N LEU A 35 -4.05 -21.81 -4.81
CA LEU A 35 -3.20 -21.38 -3.70
C LEU A 35 -4.04 -21.00 -2.48
N LEU A 36 -3.61 -21.43 -1.30
CA LEU A 36 -4.20 -21.12 0.00
C LEU A 36 -3.18 -20.36 0.84
N ALA A 37 -3.53 -19.13 1.21
CA ALA A 37 -2.77 -18.36 2.20
C ALA A 37 -3.36 -18.63 3.59
N MET A 38 -2.50 -18.95 4.55
CA MET A 38 -2.87 -19.15 5.94
C MET A 38 -1.99 -18.30 6.85
N VAL A 39 -2.59 -17.74 7.89
CA VAL A 39 -1.90 -17.02 8.95
C VAL A 39 -2.02 -17.82 10.22
N THR A 40 -0.88 -18.18 10.80
CA THR A 40 -0.82 -18.90 12.06
C THR A 40 -0.98 -17.96 13.26
N GLU A 41 -1.26 -18.51 14.44
CA GLU A 41 -1.32 -17.76 15.69
C GLU A 41 0.01 -17.05 16.04
N ASP A 42 1.15 -17.65 15.66
CA ASP A 42 2.49 -17.03 15.78
C ASP A 42 2.78 -16.00 14.66
N SER A 43 1.75 -15.53 13.95
CA SER A 43 1.81 -14.47 12.94
C SER A 43 2.76 -14.75 11.78
N LYS A 44 2.86 -16.03 11.38
CA LYS A 44 3.55 -16.43 10.15
C LYS A 44 2.55 -16.60 9.03
N ILE A 45 2.95 -16.20 7.83
CA ILE A 45 2.19 -16.41 6.61
C ILE A 45 2.72 -17.68 5.96
N LEU A 46 1.80 -18.61 5.70
CA LEU A 46 2.06 -19.86 5.03
C LEU A 46 1.32 -19.87 3.70
N LEU A 47 2.05 -20.00 2.60
CA LEU A 47 1.44 -20.22 1.29
C LEU A 47 1.53 -21.69 0.91
N HIS A 48 0.37 -22.31 0.65
CA HIS A 48 0.26 -23.70 0.22
C HIS A 48 -0.40 -23.79 -1.15
N ARG A 49 0.01 -24.78 -1.93
CA ARG A 49 -0.74 -25.24 -3.11
C ARG A 49 -1.92 -26.10 -2.68
N PHE A 50 -2.88 -26.28 -3.59
CA PHE A 50 -4.00 -27.18 -3.40
C PHE A 50 -3.59 -28.61 -3.00
N ASN A 51 -2.47 -29.13 -3.54
CA ASN A 51 -1.90 -30.43 -3.18
C ASN A 51 -1.22 -30.48 -1.78
N TRP A 52 -1.48 -29.49 -0.92
CA TRP A 52 -0.89 -29.31 0.40
C TRP A 52 0.64 -29.15 0.42
N GLN A 53 1.26 -28.85 -0.72
CA GLN A 53 2.67 -28.50 -0.79
C GLN A 53 2.88 -27.06 -0.33
N ARG A 54 3.74 -26.86 0.68
CA ARG A 54 4.15 -25.53 1.13
C ARG A 54 5.11 -24.89 0.14
N LEU A 55 4.82 -23.67 -0.29
CA LEU A 55 5.67 -22.88 -1.18
C LEU A 55 6.71 -22.10 -0.40
N TRP A 56 6.26 -21.29 0.56
CA TRP A 56 7.14 -20.47 1.39
C TRP A 56 6.47 -20.12 2.73
N THR A 57 7.27 -19.53 3.62
CA THR A 57 6.84 -19.04 4.92
C THR A 57 7.53 -17.72 5.22
N ILE A 58 6.76 -16.70 5.60
CA ILE A 58 7.26 -15.37 5.94
C ILE A 58 6.81 -15.00 7.34
N PHE A 59 7.64 -14.24 8.04
CA PHE A 59 7.28 -13.57 9.29
C PHE A 59 7.53 -12.06 9.13
N PRO A 60 6.49 -11.21 9.09
CA PRO A 60 6.66 -9.77 8.91
C PRO A 60 7.15 -9.03 10.17
N GLY A 61 7.43 -9.72 11.28
CA GLY A 61 7.95 -9.10 12.50
C GLY A 61 6.90 -8.55 13.47
N ARG A 62 5.62 -8.53 13.05
CA ARG A 62 4.49 -7.98 13.80
C ARG A 62 3.29 -8.91 13.74
N CYS A 63 2.36 -8.74 14.68
CA CYS A 63 1.12 -9.48 14.70
C CYS A 63 0.27 -9.18 13.46
N ILE A 64 -0.17 -10.23 12.78
CA ILE A 64 -1.03 -10.12 11.61
C ILE A 64 -2.50 -10.12 12.08
N THR A 65 -3.23 -9.11 11.63
CA THR A 65 -4.64 -8.88 12.03
C THR A 65 -5.62 -9.07 10.89
N SER A 66 -5.19 -8.89 9.64
CA SER A 66 -6.02 -9.09 8.45
C SER A 66 -5.16 -9.48 7.24
N LEU A 67 -5.79 -10.15 6.27
CA LEU A 67 -5.18 -10.58 5.02
C LEU A 67 -6.20 -10.41 3.89
N CYS A 68 -5.76 -10.02 2.69
CA CYS A 68 -6.57 -10.12 1.48
C CYS A 68 -5.68 -10.32 0.24
N TRP A 69 -6.24 -10.90 -0.81
CA TRP A 69 -5.57 -11.09 -2.08
C TRP A 69 -5.69 -9.89 -2.99
N ARG A 70 -4.71 -9.68 -3.85
CA ARG A 70 -4.94 -8.89 -5.06
C ARG A 70 -5.85 -9.69 -6.01
N PRO A 71 -6.83 -9.05 -6.69
CA PRO A 71 -7.75 -9.74 -7.60
C PRO A 71 -7.05 -10.55 -8.70
N ASP A 72 -5.86 -10.14 -9.15
CA ASP A 72 -5.05 -10.87 -10.13
C ASP A 72 -4.33 -12.11 -9.56
N GLY A 73 -4.41 -12.34 -8.25
CA GLY A 73 -3.80 -13.46 -7.55
C GLY A 73 -2.26 -13.42 -7.50
N LYS A 74 -1.61 -12.28 -7.78
CA LYS A 74 -0.14 -12.15 -7.81
C LYS A 74 0.47 -11.47 -6.58
N ALA A 75 -0.33 -10.80 -5.77
CA ALA A 75 0.12 -10.18 -4.52
C ALA A 75 -0.85 -10.46 -3.36
N ILE A 76 -0.34 -10.40 -2.13
CA ILE A 76 -1.11 -10.52 -0.89
C ILE A 76 -0.91 -9.23 -0.09
N ALA A 77 -2.01 -8.60 0.34
CA ALA A 77 -1.97 -7.52 1.31
C ALA A 77 -2.20 -8.06 2.72
N VAL A 78 -1.39 -7.59 3.66
CA VAL A 78 -1.37 -8.03 5.05
C VAL A 78 -1.44 -6.81 5.95
N GLY A 79 -2.47 -6.75 6.78
CA GLY A 79 -2.67 -5.70 7.77
C GLY A 79 -2.05 -6.10 9.10
N LEU A 80 -1.30 -5.17 9.69
CA LEU A 80 -0.56 -5.38 10.93
C LEU A 80 -1.18 -4.62 12.10
N GLU A 81 -0.86 -5.07 13.31
CA GLU A 81 -1.33 -4.47 14.56
C GLU A 81 -0.84 -3.02 14.78
N ASP A 82 0.27 -2.62 14.15
CA ASP A 82 0.83 -1.27 14.26
C ASP A 82 0.26 -0.25 13.24
N GLY A 83 -0.76 -0.66 12.48
CA GLY A 83 -1.42 0.15 11.45
C GLY A 83 -0.74 0.14 10.09
N THR A 84 0.29 -0.69 9.92
CA THR A 84 0.99 -0.87 8.66
C THR A 84 0.28 -1.91 7.78
N ILE A 85 0.21 -1.63 6.48
CA ILE A 85 -0.21 -2.58 5.44
C ILE A 85 1.03 -2.97 4.65
N SER A 86 1.30 -4.26 4.57
CA SER A 86 2.41 -4.81 3.79
C SER A 86 1.89 -5.59 2.59
N LEU A 87 2.46 -5.34 1.42
CA LEU A 87 2.19 -6.07 0.18
C LEU A 87 3.31 -7.08 -0.05
N HIS A 88 2.97 -8.34 -0.30
CA HIS A 88 3.94 -9.41 -0.52
C HIS A 88 3.72 -10.08 -1.87
N ASP A 89 4.81 -10.46 -2.51
CA ASP A 89 4.82 -11.23 -3.75
C ASP A 89 4.39 -12.68 -3.49
N VAL A 90 3.49 -13.21 -4.33
CA VAL A 90 3.01 -14.58 -4.22
C VAL A 90 4.06 -15.59 -4.66
N GLU A 91 4.97 -15.24 -5.57
CA GLU A 91 5.92 -16.21 -6.13
C GLU A 91 7.06 -16.54 -5.16
N ASN A 92 7.62 -15.52 -4.50
CA ASN A 92 8.81 -15.65 -3.68
C ASN A 92 8.61 -15.20 -2.22
N GLY A 93 7.47 -14.59 -1.88
CA GLY A 93 7.19 -14.11 -0.53
C GLY A 93 7.97 -12.86 -0.12
N LYS A 94 8.55 -12.11 -1.05
CA LYS A 94 9.25 -10.85 -0.73
C LYS A 94 8.25 -9.73 -0.45
N LEU A 95 8.64 -8.84 0.46
CA LEU A 95 7.91 -7.61 0.76
C LEU A 95 8.02 -6.64 -0.43
N LEU A 96 6.93 -6.39 -1.15
CA LEU A 96 6.88 -5.46 -2.27
C LEU A 96 6.81 -4.01 -1.80
N ARG A 97 5.92 -3.71 -0.85
CA ARG A 97 5.72 -2.36 -0.30
C ARG A 97 5.18 -2.43 1.12
N SER A 98 5.53 -1.44 1.93
CA SER A 98 4.99 -1.26 3.28
C SER A 98 4.44 0.16 3.40
N LEU A 99 3.15 0.29 3.75
CA LEU A 99 2.45 1.57 3.85
C LEU A 99 1.87 1.74 5.25
N LYS A 100 2.26 2.80 5.95
CA LYS A 100 1.65 3.16 7.23
C LYS A 100 0.41 4.02 6.99
N SER A 101 -0.73 3.36 6.76
CA SER A 101 -2.01 4.02 6.46
C SER A 101 -2.84 4.30 7.72
N HIS A 102 -2.63 3.54 8.79
CA HIS A 102 -3.37 3.65 10.05
C HIS A 102 -2.44 3.92 11.24
N THR A 103 -3.03 4.44 12.32
CA THR A 103 -2.33 4.67 13.60
C THR A 103 -2.50 3.50 14.57
N VAL A 104 -3.47 2.63 14.31
CA VAL A 104 -3.83 1.47 15.13
C VAL A 104 -4.04 0.23 14.23
N ALA A 105 -4.27 -0.93 14.85
CA ALA A 105 -4.39 -2.22 14.17
C ALA A 105 -5.39 -2.22 13.00
N VAL A 106 -4.94 -2.78 11.86
CA VAL A 106 -5.76 -2.96 10.65
C VAL A 106 -6.57 -4.24 10.78
N VAL A 107 -7.84 -4.10 11.13
CA VAL A 107 -8.75 -5.21 11.46
C VAL A 107 -9.44 -5.81 10.24
N SER A 108 -9.55 -5.07 9.13
CA SER A 108 -10.19 -5.57 7.91
C SER A 108 -9.52 -5.03 6.64
N LEU A 109 -9.38 -5.90 5.65
CA LEU A 109 -8.90 -5.58 4.31
C LEU A 109 -9.85 -6.20 3.27
N ASN A 110 -10.08 -5.49 2.17
CA ASN A 110 -10.82 -6.00 1.02
C ASN A 110 -10.25 -5.40 -0.27
N TRP A 111 -9.95 -6.26 -1.26
CA TRP A 111 -9.37 -5.86 -2.53
C TRP A 111 -10.31 -6.23 -3.68
N GLU A 112 -10.80 -5.22 -4.39
CA GLU A 112 -11.76 -5.40 -5.48
C GLU A 112 -11.25 -4.74 -6.78
N GLU A 113 -11.63 -5.34 -7.90
CA GLU A 113 -11.31 -4.90 -9.26
C GLU A 113 -12.61 -4.58 -10.02
N ASP A 114 -12.55 -3.60 -10.93
CA ASP A 114 -13.65 -3.26 -11.83
C ASP A 114 -14.15 -4.50 -12.59
N GLY A 115 -15.42 -4.87 -12.37
CA GLY A 115 -16.08 -6.04 -12.95
C GLY A 115 -16.41 -5.98 -14.45
N GLN A 116 -15.75 -5.12 -15.25
CA GLN A 116 -15.94 -5.11 -16.71
C GLN A 116 -15.54 -6.44 -17.35
N VAL A 117 -16.56 -7.21 -17.75
CA VAL A 117 -16.42 -8.32 -18.69
C VAL A 117 -15.95 -7.75 -20.01
N ILE A 118 -14.87 -8.29 -20.56
CA ILE A 118 -14.45 -8.09 -21.95
C ILE A 118 -15.60 -8.58 -22.84
N LYS A 119 -16.51 -7.67 -23.23
CA LYS A 119 -17.49 -7.89 -24.28
C LYS A 119 -17.42 -6.71 -25.24
N ASP A 120 -16.89 -7.04 -26.42
CA ASP A 120 -16.78 -6.30 -27.67
C ASP A 120 -15.81 -5.10 -27.75
N ASP A 121 -14.75 -5.33 -28.54
CA ASP A 121 -13.72 -4.44 -29.10
C ASP A 121 -14.27 -3.27 -29.97
N SER A 122 -15.46 -2.71 -29.70
CA SER A 122 -16.10 -1.75 -30.62
C SER A 122 -16.50 -0.40 -30.04
N VAL A 123 -16.23 -0.13 -28.76
CA VAL A 123 -16.30 1.24 -28.23
C VAL A 123 -14.89 1.61 -27.79
N ASN A 124 -14.35 2.68 -28.36
CA ASN A 124 -13.07 3.28 -27.98
C ASN A 124 -13.08 3.62 -26.48
N ASN A 125 -12.83 2.64 -25.62
CA ASN A 125 -12.47 2.87 -24.23
C ASN A 125 -11.08 3.46 -24.30
N SER A 126 -10.99 4.77 -24.08
CA SER A 126 -9.72 5.48 -23.94
C SER A 126 -9.04 5.00 -22.64
N THR A 127 -8.52 3.78 -22.65
CA THR A 127 -7.60 3.31 -21.62
C THR A 127 -6.37 4.18 -21.71
N TYR A 128 -5.95 4.73 -20.57
CA TYR A 128 -4.74 5.51 -20.52
C TYR A 128 -3.57 4.59 -20.90
N GLU A 129 -2.80 5.01 -21.90
CA GLU A 129 -1.59 4.31 -22.32
C GLU A 129 -0.39 5.09 -21.78
N ASP A 130 0.44 4.44 -20.97
CA ASP A 130 1.70 5.04 -20.52
C ASP A 130 2.67 5.12 -21.68
N ARG A 131 2.91 6.35 -22.16
CA ARG A 131 3.77 6.63 -23.32
C ARG A 131 5.23 6.84 -22.92
N THR A 132 5.57 6.75 -21.63
CA THR A 132 6.93 7.01 -21.15
C THR A 132 7.96 6.13 -21.88
N SER A 133 7.63 4.86 -22.12
CA SER A 133 8.50 3.91 -22.84
C SER A 133 8.75 4.26 -24.32
N ARG A 134 7.96 5.17 -24.90
CA ARG A 134 8.17 5.67 -26.27
C ARG A 134 9.27 6.72 -26.35
N PHE A 135 9.54 7.41 -25.23
CA PHE A 135 10.48 8.53 -25.17
C PHE A 135 11.72 8.20 -24.33
N PHE A 136 11.59 7.30 -23.37
CA PHE A 136 12.64 6.98 -22.40
C PHE A 136 13.00 5.49 -22.42
N PRO A 137 14.26 5.14 -22.11
CA PRO A 137 14.61 3.78 -21.74
C PRO A 137 13.85 3.34 -20.47
N PRO A 138 13.94 2.05 -20.07
CA PRO A 138 13.37 1.60 -18.81
C PRO A 138 13.82 2.50 -17.65
N ALA A 139 12.89 2.85 -16.76
CA ALA A 139 13.16 3.68 -15.59
C ALA A 139 14.41 3.20 -14.81
N PRO A 140 15.23 4.14 -14.32
CA PRO A 140 16.44 3.81 -13.58
C PRO A 140 16.12 3.10 -12.27
N ARG A 141 17.06 2.29 -11.81
CA ARG A 141 16.94 1.55 -10.54
C ARG A 141 17.57 2.35 -9.40
N VAL A 142 17.24 1.99 -8.16
CA VAL A 142 17.92 2.54 -6.99
C VAL A 142 19.41 2.18 -7.05
N PRO A 143 20.34 3.15 -6.92
CA PRO A 143 21.77 2.87 -6.97
C PRO A 143 22.20 2.04 -5.75
N ARG A 144 23.06 1.04 -5.98
CA ARG A 144 23.59 0.18 -4.93
C ARG A 144 24.76 0.87 -4.22
N MET A 145 24.85 0.67 -2.91
CA MET A 145 26.03 1.06 -2.13
C MET A 145 27.24 0.17 -2.50
N PRO A 146 28.37 0.75 -2.94
CA PRO A 146 29.58 -0.03 -3.23
C PRO A 146 30.10 -0.77 -1.98
N GLY A 147 30.34 -2.09 -2.09
CA GLY A 147 31.02 -2.90 -1.06
C GLY A 147 30.11 -3.66 -0.08
N LEU A 148 28.78 -3.54 -0.18
CA LEU A 148 27.83 -4.41 0.50
C LEU A 148 27.49 -5.60 -0.40
N ALA A 149 27.56 -6.81 0.16
CA ALA A 149 27.17 -8.03 -0.54
C ALA A 149 25.67 -7.98 -0.89
N PRO A 150 25.25 -8.64 -1.98
CA PRO A 150 23.84 -8.82 -2.29
C PRO A 150 23.15 -9.48 -1.08
N GLY A 151 22.33 -8.73 -0.33
CA GLY A 151 21.60 -9.22 0.84
C GLY A 151 21.68 -8.37 2.13
N ASP A 152 22.66 -7.46 2.27
CA ASP A 152 22.85 -6.70 3.53
C ASP A 152 22.22 -5.31 3.53
N THR A 153 21.79 -4.79 2.38
CA THR A 153 20.86 -3.66 2.36
C THR A 153 19.46 -4.21 2.55
N GLY A 154 18.74 -3.79 3.60
CA GLY A 154 17.32 -4.08 3.80
C GLY A 154 16.38 -3.55 2.69
N PHE A 155 16.92 -3.23 1.52
CA PHE A 155 16.23 -2.85 0.31
C PHE A 155 16.59 -3.84 -0.80
N MET A 156 15.54 -4.59 -1.20
CA MET A 156 15.27 -5.24 -2.48
C MET A 156 16.49 -5.59 -3.36
N ASP A 157 16.91 -6.86 -3.32
CA ASP A 157 18.01 -7.39 -4.12
C ASP A 157 17.51 -8.31 -5.25
N ASP A 158 18.07 -8.10 -6.44
CA ASP A 158 17.90 -8.84 -7.72
C ASP A 158 16.47 -9.14 -8.25
N SER A 159 15.40 -8.71 -7.57
CA SER A 159 13.99 -8.96 -7.96
C SER A 159 13.21 -7.72 -8.43
N ASP A 160 13.90 -6.63 -8.79
CA ASP A 160 13.25 -5.37 -9.17
C ASP A 160 12.47 -5.49 -10.50
N ASP A 161 12.85 -6.43 -11.37
CA ASP A 161 12.09 -6.74 -12.59
C ASP A 161 10.74 -7.40 -12.25
N SER A 162 10.68 -8.28 -11.24
CA SER A 162 9.40 -8.85 -10.80
C SER A 162 8.52 -7.80 -10.12
N PHE A 163 9.10 -6.90 -9.31
CA PHE A 163 8.33 -5.78 -8.71
C PHE A 163 7.77 -4.82 -9.79
N ARG A 164 8.56 -4.46 -10.80
CA ARG A 164 8.11 -3.61 -11.91
C ARG A 164 7.07 -4.32 -12.78
N GLU A 165 7.21 -5.61 -13.02
CA GLU A 165 6.17 -6.40 -13.70
C GLU A 165 4.90 -6.55 -12.84
N LEU A 166 5.04 -6.65 -11.52
CA LEU A 166 3.91 -6.75 -10.57
C LEU A 166 3.17 -5.41 -10.38
N SER A 167 3.87 -4.29 -10.45
CA SER A 167 3.26 -2.94 -10.46
C SER A 167 2.64 -2.64 -11.81
N ASN A 168 3.33 -2.94 -12.92
CA ASN A 168 2.75 -2.79 -14.27
C ASN A 168 1.53 -3.68 -14.49
N SER A 169 1.51 -4.90 -13.95
CA SER A 169 0.31 -5.75 -13.99
C SER A 169 -0.82 -5.22 -13.11
N SER A 170 -0.50 -4.58 -11.97
CA SER A 170 -1.52 -3.92 -11.15
C SER A 170 -2.23 -2.77 -11.87
N TYR A 171 -1.56 -2.13 -12.84
CA TYR A 171 -2.11 -1.04 -13.65
C TYR A 171 -2.94 -1.50 -14.85
N GLN A 172 -3.07 -2.81 -15.12
CA GLN A 172 -3.86 -3.27 -16.27
C GLN A 172 -5.35 -3.01 -16.10
N ARG A 173 -5.82 -3.00 -14.85
CA ARG A 173 -7.22 -2.84 -14.49
C ARG A 173 -7.35 -1.99 -13.24
N PHE A 174 -8.39 -1.19 -13.17
CA PHE A 174 -8.65 -0.33 -12.03
C PHE A 174 -9.12 -1.19 -10.83
N ASN A 175 -8.33 -1.18 -9.76
CA ASN A 175 -8.63 -1.91 -8.53
C ASN A 175 -8.34 -1.03 -7.30
N ILE A 176 -9.08 -1.28 -6.23
CA ILE A 176 -9.02 -0.51 -4.99
C ILE A 176 -8.86 -1.48 -3.82
N LEU A 177 -7.90 -1.17 -2.96
CA LEU A 177 -7.74 -1.77 -1.66
C LEU A 177 -8.40 -0.87 -0.62
N CYS A 178 -9.34 -1.43 0.13
CA CYS A 178 -9.96 -0.78 1.28
C CYS A 178 -9.41 -1.39 2.56
N SER A 179 -9.03 -0.55 3.51
CA SER A 179 -8.56 -0.97 4.83
C SER A 179 -9.32 -0.28 5.94
N GLY A 180 -9.78 -1.05 6.93
CA GLY A 180 -10.46 -0.56 8.12
C GLY A 180 -9.64 -0.84 9.37
N ASP A 181 -9.57 0.13 10.28
CA ASP A 181 -8.90 -0.01 11.57
C ASP A 181 -9.88 -0.10 12.75
N LYS A 182 -9.33 -0.48 13.91
CA LYS A 182 -10.09 -0.65 15.14
C LYS A 182 -10.72 0.66 15.66
N ASP A 183 -10.20 1.83 15.27
CA ASP A 183 -10.64 3.15 15.72
C ASP A 183 -11.62 3.81 14.72
N GLY A 184 -12.23 3.00 13.85
CA GLY A 184 -13.26 3.49 12.94
C GLY A 184 -12.74 4.27 11.72
N SER A 185 -11.44 4.26 11.45
CA SER A 185 -10.92 4.87 10.22
C SER A 185 -10.84 3.86 9.07
N ILE A 186 -11.26 4.32 7.89
CA ILE A 186 -11.22 3.56 6.63
C ILE A 186 -10.30 4.31 5.67
N CYS A 187 -9.32 3.64 5.11
CA CYS A 187 -8.42 4.18 4.10
C CYS A 187 -8.65 3.44 2.77
N PHE A 188 -8.49 4.19 1.67
CA PHE A 188 -8.61 3.69 0.31
C PHE A 188 -7.29 3.89 -0.41
N SER A 189 -6.80 2.86 -1.09
CA SER A 189 -5.65 2.96 -1.98
C SER A 189 -5.94 2.32 -3.34
N ILE A 190 -5.62 3.07 -4.41
CA ILE A 190 -5.68 2.55 -5.78
C ILE A 190 -4.43 1.68 -5.99
N PHE A 191 -4.61 0.50 -6.59
CA PHE A 191 -3.55 -0.50 -6.80
C PHE A 191 -2.90 -1.05 -5.51
N GLY A 192 -3.50 -0.76 -4.35
CA GLY A 192 -2.91 -1.03 -3.04
C GLY A 192 -1.76 -0.07 -2.67
N ILE A 193 -1.42 0.88 -3.54
CA ILE A 193 -0.20 1.69 -3.44
C ILE A 193 -0.52 3.18 -3.28
N PHE A 194 -1.42 3.73 -4.10
CA PHE A 194 -1.68 5.16 -4.12
C PHE A 194 -2.83 5.53 -3.18
N PRO A 195 -2.58 6.17 -2.02
CA PRO A 195 -3.64 6.54 -1.09
C PRO A 195 -4.55 7.62 -1.70
N ILE A 196 -5.84 7.34 -1.78
CA ILE A 196 -6.82 8.20 -2.47
C ILE A 196 -7.88 8.79 -1.55
N GLY A 197 -8.04 8.27 -0.34
CA GLY A 197 -8.95 8.87 0.63
C GLY A 197 -8.92 8.20 1.99
N LYS A 198 -9.44 8.91 2.98
CA LYS A 198 -9.66 8.43 4.35
C LYS A 198 -11.00 8.93 4.89
N ILE A 199 -11.76 8.03 5.47
CA ILE A 199 -13.02 8.31 6.16
C ILE A 199 -12.83 7.92 7.62
N ASN A 200 -13.41 8.68 8.54
CA ASN A 200 -13.55 8.27 9.93
C ASN A 200 -15.05 8.18 10.24
N ILE A 201 -15.51 6.99 10.66
CA ILE A 201 -16.94 6.72 10.85
C ILE A 201 -17.55 7.53 12.01
N HIS A 202 -16.76 7.98 12.97
CA HIS A 202 -17.22 8.86 14.05
C HIS A 202 -17.61 10.25 13.56
N ASN A 203 -17.00 10.70 12.45
CA ASN A 203 -17.24 12.02 11.86
C ASN A 203 -18.36 12.02 10.82
N LEU A 204 -18.95 10.86 10.52
CA LEU A 204 -20.01 10.74 9.54
C LEU A 204 -21.34 11.22 10.12
N SER A 205 -21.94 12.22 9.49
CA SER A 205 -23.34 12.57 9.72
C SER A 205 -24.23 11.63 8.92
N ILE A 206 -25.04 10.84 9.61
CA ILE A 206 -26.04 9.99 8.96
C ILE A 206 -27.30 10.85 8.76
N PRO A 207 -27.71 11.14 7.51
CA PRO A 207 -28.91 11.93 7.26
C PRO A 207 -30.15 11.13 7.67
N THR A 208 -31.04 11.73 8.46
CA THR A 208 -32.36 11.16 8.76
C THR A 208 -33.38 11.75 7.77
N PRO A 209 -33.92 10.95 6.83
CA PRO A 209 -34.70 11.51 5.72
C PRO A 209 -36.11 12.01 6.08
N PHE A 210 -36.56 11.88 7.33
CA PHE A 210 -37.98 12.11 7.70
C PHE A 210 -38.23 12.94 8.97
N ALA A 211 -37.21 13.55 9.58
CA ALA A 211 -37.42 14.50 10.68
C ALA A 211 -37.80 15.89 10.12
N THR A 212 -38.74 16.57 10.80
CA THR A 212 -39.19 17.93 10.47
C THR A 212 -38.06 18.98 10.56
N GLU A 213 -36.98 18.64 11.25
CA GLU A 213 -35.69 19.33 11.29
C GLU A 213 -34.57 18.33 10.94
N PRO A 214 -33.43 18.76 10.35
CA PRO A 214 -32.37 17.84 9.94
C PRO A 214 -31.63 17.25 11.14
N ALA A 215 -32.20 16.22 11.78
CA ALA A 215 -31.53 15.47 12.83
C ALA A 215 -30.40 14.62 12.22
N THR A 216 -29.18 14.77 12.72
CA THR A 216 -28.05 13.91 12.36
C THR A 216 -27.86 12.85 13.42
N CYS A 217 -27.59 11.63 12.98
CA CYS A 217 -27.14 10.57 13.86
C CYS A 217 -25.63 10.42 13.75
N ARG A 218 -24.96 10.14 14.89
CA ARG A 218 -23.51 9.90 14.95
C ARG A 218 -23.23 8.56 15.64
N LEU A 219 -22.17 7.88 15.20
CA LEU A 219 -21.67 6.67 15.84
C LEU A 219 -20.49 7.02 16.76
N SER A 220 -20.67 6.87 18.08
CA SER A 220 -19.58 6.98 19.06
C SER A 220 -19.04 5.62 19.44
N HIS A 221 -17.76 5.57 19.83
CA HIS A 221 -17.08 4.34 20.27
C HIS A 221 -17.17 3.17 19.26
N ALA A 222 -17.33 3.52 17.99
CA ALA A 222 -17.33 2.63 16.84
C ALA A 222 -16.00 1.88 16.64
N SER A 223 -16.05 0.56 16.53
CA SER A 223 -14.94 -0.27 16.06
C SER A 223 -15.38 -1.01 14.80
N ILE A 224 -14.55 -0.98 13.75
CA ILE A 224 -14.82 -1.72 12.51
C ILE A 224 -14.58 -3.20 12.75
N SER A 225 -15.43 -4.05 12.20
CA SER A 225 -15.23 -5.50 12.13
C SER A 225 -14.99 -5.98 10.70
N LYS A 226 -15.67 -5.41 9.71
CA LYS A 226 -15.51 -5.79 8.29
C LYS A 226 -15.75 -4.62 7.35
N VAL A 227 -14.96 -4.53 6.29
CA VAL A 227 -15.21 -3.65 5.13
C VAL A 227 -15.39 -4.51 3.88
N ALA A 228 -16.37 -4.18 3.04
CA ALA A 228 -16.63 -4.90 1.79
C ALA A 228 -17.04 -3.92 0.70
N LEU A 229 -16.20 -3.71 -0.30
CA LEU A 229 -16.47 -2.85 -1.44
C LEU A 229 -17.28 -3.60 -2.50
N SER A 230 -18.25 -2.94 -3.12
CA SER A 230 -19.06 -3.54 -4.18
C SER A 230 -18.25 -3.75 -5.46
N LYS A 231 -18.64 -4.74 -6.27
CA LYS A 231 -17.96 -5.07 -7.54
C LYS A 231 -18.04 -3.97 -8.61
N ASP A 232 -18.99 -3.05 -8.47
CA ASP A 232 -19.09 -1.83 -9.30
C ASP A 232 -18.38 -0.62 -8.67
N LEU A 233 -17.71 -0.82 -7.53
CA LEU A 233 -16.98 0.19 -6.76
C LEU A 233 -17.85 1.38 -6.29
N CYS A 234 -19.18 1.28 -6.38
CA CYS A 234 -20.10 2.37 -6.09
C CYS A 234 -20.60 2.42 -4.63
N HIS A 235 -20.52 1.30 -3.92
CA HIS A 235 -20.99 1.18 -2.56
C HIS A 235 -19.95 0.47 -1.69
N LEU A 236 -19.78 0.97 -0.46
CA LEU A 236 -18.98 0.29 0.56
C LEU A 236 -19.89 -0.05 1.73
N ILE A 237 -19.93 -1.34 2.09
CA ILE A 237 -20.58 -1.83 3.30
C ILE A 237 -19.54 -1.90 4.41
N VAL A 238 -19.87 -1.32 5.56
CA VAL A 238 -19.02 -1.32 6.76
C VAL A 238 -19.79 -1.93 7.91
N MET A 239 -19.24 -2.98 8.49
CA MET A 239 -19.77 -3.60 9.70
C MET A 239 -18.98 -3.05 10.87
N CYS A 240 -19.69 -2.54 11.88
CA CYS A 240 -19.07 -1.94 13.05
C CYS A 240 -19.91 -2.15 14.31
N SER A 241 -19.25 -2.23 15.46
CA SER A 241 -19.90 -2.18 16.77
C SER A 241 -19.76 -0.78 17.35
N GLY A 242 -20.82 -0.21 17.92
CA GLY A 242 -20.75 1.11 18.56
C GLY A 242 -22.08 1.59 19.11
N GLU A 243 -22.07 2.81 19.65
CA GLU A 243 -23.25 3.50 20.18
C GLU A 243 -23.78 4.49 19.16
N VAL A 244 -25.07 4.38 18.87
CA VAL A 244 -25.80 5.27 17.98
C VAL A 244 -26.42 6.38 18.82
N ASN A 245 -25.93 7.61 18.67
CA ASN A 245 -26.42 8.78 19.38
C ASN A 245 -27.20 9.71 18.44
N HIS A 246 -28.32 10.24 18.92
CA HIS A 246 -29.16 11.22 18.22
C HIS A 246 -28.86 12.63 18.71
N ASP A 247 -28.75 13.58 17.77
CA ASP A 247 -28.50 15.00 18.07
C ASP A 247 -29.79 15.79 18.46
N GLU A 248 -30.90 15.14 18.86
CA GLU A 248 -32.14 15.86 19.23
C GLU A 248 -32.26 16.24 20.71
N VAL A 249 -32.79 17.45 20.89
CA VAL A 249 -32.94 18.31 22.08
C VAL A 249 -33.71 17.63 23.21
N GLU A 250 -33.23 17.82 24.45
CA GLU A 250 -33.91 17.63 25.75
C GLU A 250 -35.40 17.24 25.68
N SER A 251 -35.70 15.98 25.34
CA SER A 251 -37.02 15.38 25.59
C SER A 251 -36.90 14.41 26.76
N ALA A 252 -37.78 14.61 27.75
CA ALA A 252 -37.68 14.13 29.13
C ALA A 252 -37.85 12.60 29.37
N GLU A 253 -37.51 11.75 28.40
CA GLU A 253 -37.37 10.31 28.60
C GLU A 253 -36.09 9.84 27.92
N GLY A 254 -35.07 9.53 28.72
CA GLY A 254 -33.74 9.16 28.24
C GLY A 254 -33.77 7.85 27.44
N GLN A 255 -33.85 7.95 26.11
CA GLN A 255 -33.40 6.88 25.23
C GLN A 255 -31.86 6.85 25.28
N LEU A 256 -31.34 6.02 26.18
CA LEU A 256 -29.93 5.68 26.30
C LEU A 256 -29.46 5.11 24.94
N GLY A 257 -28.37 5.64 24.38
CA GLY A 257 -27.85 5.23 23.08
C GLY A 257 -27.74 3.70 22.96
N MET A 258 -28.23 3.14 21.86
CA MET A 258 -28.28 1.69 21.68
C MET A 258 -26.90 1.19 21.26
N HIS A 259 -26.12 0.66 22.21
CA HIS A 259 -24.87 -0.04 21.93
C HIS A 259 -25.18 -1.36 21.20
N GLY A 260 -24.60 -1.54 20.01
CA GLY A 260 -24.89 -2.71 19.19
C GLY A 260 -23.98 -2.84 17.98
N CYS A 261 -24.24 -3.89 17.20
CA CYS A 261 -23.65 -4.07 15.87
C CYS A 261 -24.52 -3.38 14.82
N HIS A 262 -23.88 -2.62 13.94
CA HIS A 262 -24.51 -1.82 12.89
C HIS A 262 -23.83 -2.07 11.56
N CYS A 263 -24.61 -1.93 10.48
CA CYS A 263 -24.14 -1.99 9.10
C CYS A 263 -24.32 -0.62 8.45
N LEU A 264 -23.23 0.02 8.03
CA LEU A 264 -23.22 1.31 7.37
C LEU A 264 -23.10 1.13 5.85
N ARG A 265 -23.86 1.93 5.10
CA ARG A 265 -23.72 2.06 3.65
C ARG A 265 -23.06 3.39 3.30
N LEU A 266 -21.91 3.33 2.65
CA LEU A 266 -21.17 4.48 2.15
C LEU A 266 -21.29 4.59 0.61
N ASP A 267 -21.45 5.81 0.10
CA ASP A 267 -21.42 6.11 -1.34
C ASP A 267 -19.97 6.30 -1.80
N THR A 268 -19.51 5.39 -2.65
CA THR A 268 -18.19 5.40 -3.26
C THR A 268 -18.26 5.54 -4.78
N SER A 269 -19.41 5.96 -5.33
CA SER A 269 -19.65 6.05 -6.77
C SER A 269 -18.69 6.95 -7.55
N ILE A 270 -17.91 7.79 -6.85
CA ILE A 270 -16.81 8.54 -7.45
C ILE A 270 -15.77 7.63 -8.11
N PHE A 271 -15.49 6.46 -7.53
CA PHE A 271 -14.51 5.52 -8.07
C PHE A 271 -14.91 5.02 -9.45
N TRP A 272 -16.18 4.66 -9.62
CA TRP A 272 -16.73 4.26 -10.91
C TRP A 272 -16.84 5.43 -11.89
N LYS A 273 -17.49 6.53 -11.47
CA LYS A 273 -17.79 7.69 -12.32
C LYS A 273 -16.55 8.39 -12.86
N ARG A 274 -15.43 8.32 -12.13
CA ARG A 274 -14.14 8.95 -12.48
C ARG A 274 -13.01 7.93 -12.62
N LYS A 275 -13.34 6.67 -12.94
CA LYS A 275 -12.36 5.57 -12.95
C LYS A 275 -11.15 5.85 -13.84
N ASN A 276 -11.36 6.39 -15.04
CA ASN A 276 -10.29 6.63 -16.00
C ASN A 276 -9.36 7.76 -15.52
N GLU A 277 -9.93 8.84 -14.99
CA GLU A 277 -9.17 9.96 -14.43
C GLU A 277 -8.37 9.53 -13.19
N LEU A 278 -8.99 8.78 -12.29
CA LEU A 278 -8.35 8.26 -11.07
C LEU A 278 -7.24 7.27 -11.41
N HIS A 279 -7.48 6.35 -12.34
CA HIS A 279 -6.50 5.40 -12.83
C HIS A 279 -5.26 6.13 -13.36
N GLN A 280 -5.45 7.09 -14.25
CA GLN A 280 -4.36 7.84 -14.86
C GLN A 280 -3.54 8.63 -13.82
N VAL A 281 -4.20 9.34 -12.90
CA VAL A 281 -3.51 10.10 -11.85
C VAL A 281 -2.77 9.19 -10.89
N ALA A 282 -3.40 8.09 -10.44
CA ALA A 282 -2.79 7.16 -9.51
C ALA A 282 -1.55 6.49 -10.11
N GLN A 283 -1.63 6.00 -11.35
CA GLN A 283 -0.49 5.37 -12.02
C GLN A 283 0.68 6.34 -12.18
N GLN A 284 0.41 7.58 -12.61
CA GLN A 284 1.45 8.60 -12.77
C GLN A 284 2.09 8.97 -11.42
N ALA A 285 1.28 9.20 -10.39
CA ALA A 285 1.76 9.57 -9.07
C ALA A 285 2.59 8.45 -8.42
N SER A 286 2.15 7.18 -8.52
CA SER A 286 2.91 6.02 -8.03
C SER A 286 4.25 5.87 -8.73
N ASN A 287 4.27 5.99 -10.07
CA ASN A 287 5.52 5.91 -10.82
C ASN A 287 6.48 7.07 -10.49
N ILE A 288 5.95 8.27 -10.22
CA ILE A 288 6.74 9.42 -9.77
C ILE A 288 7.33 9.15 -8.38
N GLU A 289 6.55 8.59 -7.45
CA GLU A 289 7.02 8.25 -6.10
C GLU A 289 8.20 7.27 -6.13
N ASP A 290 8.16 6.26 -7.01
CA ASP A 290 9.26 5.32 -7.20
C ASP A 290 10.55 6.01 -7.68
N LEU A 291 10.42 6.95 -8.62
CA LEU A 291 11.56 7.73 -9.13
C LEU A 291 12.10 8.72 -8.09
N ILE A 292 11.26 9.25 -7.20
CA ILE A 292 11.70 10.07 -6.07
C ILE A 292 12.59 9.25 -5.13
N GLU A 293 12.27 7.97 -4.89
CA GLU A 293 13.12 7.10 -4.08
C GLU A 293 14.48 6.85 -4.75
N VAL A 294 14.51 6.70 -6.08
CA VAL A 294 15.77 6.62 -6.84
C VAL A 294 16.62 7.86 -6.61
N ILE A 295 16.06 9.07 -6.75
CA ILE A 295 16.80 10.32 -6.53
C ILE A 295 17.29 10.44 -5.08
N ARG A 296 16.44 10.12 -4.09
CA ARG A 296 16.78 10.15 -2.67
C ARG A 296 17.97 9.24 -2.37
N ALA A 297 17.92 8.00 -2.87
CA ALA A 297 18.99 7.03 -2.71
C ALA A 297 20.28 7.47 -3.43
N SER A 298 20.18 8.03 -4.65
CA SER A 298 21.32 8.61 -5.37
C SER A 298 22.02 9.68 -4.55
N LEU A 299 21.28 10.65 -4.01
CA LEU A 299 21.85 11.71 -3.16
C LEU A 299 22.53 11.12 -1.92
N SER A 300 21.90 10.15 -1.26
CA SER A 300 22.47 9.49 -0.08
C SER A 300 23.76 8.73 -0.39
N VAL A 301 23.79 7.95 -1.47
CA VAL A 301 24.98 7.17 -1.90
C VAL A 301 26.11 8.13 -2.26
N MET A 302 25.82 9.15 -3.06
CA MET A 302 26.81 10.15 -3.47
C MET A 302 27.40 10.91 -2.27
N SER A 303 26.55 11.35 -1.34
CA SER A 303 26.99 12.08 -0.15
C SER A 303 27.93 11.25 0.71
N LYS A 304 27.60 9.97 0.93
CA LYS A 304 28.42 9.06 1.72
C LYS A 304 29.75 8.75 1.04
N GLN A 305 29.73 8.37 -0.24
CA GLN A 305 30.94 8.03 -0.99
C GLN A 305 31.93 9.21 -1.07
N TRP A 306 31.42 10.42 -1.31
CA TRP A 306 32.26 11.61 -1.36
C TRP A 306 32.83 11.97 0.01
N SER A 307 32.01 11.89 1.06
CA SER A 307 32.45 12.16 2.44
C SER A 307 33.56 11.22 2.90
N ASP A 308 33.43 9.91 2.61
CA ASP A 308 34.44 8.90 2.94
C ASP A 308 35.77 9.15 2.19
N ALA A 309 35.68 9.57 0.92
CA ALA A 309 36.84 9.91 0.11
C ALA A 309 37.55 11.18 0.61
N MET A 310 36.80 12.23 0.94
CA MET A 310 37.33 13.48 1.46
C MET A 310 37.88 13.35 2.88
N HIS A 311 37.33 12.45 3.70
CA HIS A 311 37.92 12.07 4.98
C HIS A 311 39.33 11.48 4.78
N THR A 312 39.46 10.54 3.82
CA THR A 312 40.77 9.92 3.49
C THR A 312 41.79 10.96 3.00
N PHE A 313 41.34 11.96 2.23
CA PHE A 313 42.19 13.08 1.82
C PHE A 313 42.67 13.89 3.02
N ARG A 314 41.74 14.38 3.86
CA ARG A 314 42.07 15.18 5.06
C ARG A 314 42.99 14.43 6.03
N GLU A 315 42.70 13.17 6.33
CA GLU A 315 43.53 12.34 7.22
C GLU A 315 45.01 12.31 6.79
N LYS A 316 45.29 12.33 5.48
CA LYS A 316 46.67 12.35 4.97
C LYS A 316 47.25 13.75 4.90
N PHE A 317 46.49 14.73 4.42
CA PHE A 317 47.00 16.08 4.15
C PHE A 317 47.05 16.98 5.39
N ASP A 318 46.22 16.75 6.41
CA ASP A 318 46.22 17.52 7.66
C ASP A 318 47.52 17.31 8.47
N SER A 319 48.22 16.20 8.24
CA SER A 319 49.53 15.94 8.87
C SER A 319 50.61 16.96 8.46
N LEU A 320 50.46 17.64 7.32
CA LEU A 320 51.37 18.72 6.92
C LEU A 320 51.24 19.92 7.86
N SER A 321 50.03 20.27 8.29
CA SER A 321 49.79 21.36 9.24
C SER A 321 50.53 21.12 10.55
N SER A 322 50.50 19.89 11.09
CA SER A 322 51.27 19.54 12.28
C SER A 322 52.78 19.64 12.06
N LEU A 323 53.29 19.20 10.91
CA LEU A 323 54.72 19.26 10.61
C LEU A 323 55.23 20.69 10.48
N ILE A 324 54.44 21.60 9.93
CA ILE A 324 54.80 23.02 9.81
C ILE A 324 54.96 23.64 11.21
N ILE A 325 54.00 23.37 12.11
CA ILE A 325 54.05 23.84 13.51
C ILE A 325 55.27 23.27 14.24
N ASP A 326 55.56 21.97 14.06
CA ASP A 326 56.72 21.31 14.69
C ASP A 326 58.06 21.91 14.22
N HIS A 327 58.12 22.47 13.00
CA HIS A 327 59.30 23.18 12.47
C HIS A 327 59.33 24.68 12.82
N GLY A 328 58.36 25.18 13.59
CA GLY A 328 58.30 26.56 14.04
C GLY A 328 58.00 27.58 12.94
N LEU A 329 57.26 27.17 11.90
CA LEU A 329 56.80 28.07 10.83
C LEU A 329 55.35 28.50 11.09
N ASP A 330 55.02 29.74 10.73
CA ASP A 330 53.67 30.32 10.83
C ASP A 330 52.87 30.26 9.51
N SER A 331 53.41 29.59 8.49
CA SER A 331 52.83 29.47 7.14
C SER A 331 51.70 28.45 7.06
N SER A 332 50.75 28.61 6.14
CA SER A 332 49.75 27.55 5.88
C SER A 332 50.26 26.46 4.92
N PRO A 333 49.67 25.24 4.92
CA PRO A 333 49.98 24.23 3.90
C PRO A 333 49.86 24.73 2.45
N GLN A 334 48.88 25.59 2.18
CA GLN A 334 48.68 26.19 0.85
C GLN A 334 49.82 27.14 0.49
N GLU A 335 50.27 27.97 1.43
CA GLU A 335 51.39 28.90 1.21
C GLU A 335 52.69 28.13 0.92
N GLU A 336 52.93 27.07 1.68
CA GLU A 336 54.07 26.19 1.49
C GLU A 336 54.04 25.45 0.14
N PHE A 337 52.86 24.95 -0.29
CA PHE A 337 52.71 24.36 -1.62
C PHE A 337 52.80 25.39 -2.76
N LEU A 338 52.33 26.62 -2.56
CA LEU A 338 52.48 27.70 -3.53
C LEU A 338 53.96 28.12 -3.65
N SER A 339 54.70 28.14 -2.55
CA SER A 339 56.14 28.35 -2.53
C SER A 339 56.88 27.25 -3.30
N LEU A 340 56.48 25.98 -3.13
CA LEU A 340 57.01 24.84 -3.91
C LEU A 340 56.68 24.95 -5.41
N LEU A 341 55.50 25.48 -5.76
CA LEU A 341 55.13 25.69 -7.16
C LEU A 341 55.93 26.83 -7.80
N GLY A 342 56.16 27.91 -7.06
CA GLY A 342 56.90 29.09 -7.52
C GLY A 342 58.42 28.98 -7.41
N GLY A 343 58.93 28.07 -6.59
CA GLY A 343 60.35 27.89 -6.30
C GLY A 343 60.78 26.42 -6.33
N ALA A 344 61.97 26.13 -6.85
CA ALA A 344 62.46 24.75 -7.00
C ALA A 344 63.00 24.11 -5.70
N ARG A 345 62.74 24.68 -4.51
CA ARG A 345 63.26 24.18 -3.23
C ARG A 345 62.11 23.85 -2.28
N THR A 346 62.09 22.64 -1.75
CA THR A 346 61.18 22.23 -0.67
C THR A 346 61.65 22.80 0.66
N SER A 347 60.73 23.37 1.46
CA SER A 347 61.00 23.66 2.87
C SER A 347 61.18 22.36 3.68
N PRO A 348 61.86 22.37 4.84
CA PRO A 348 62.02 21.18 5.68
C PRO A 348 60.71 20.42 5.99
N PRO A 349 59.60 21.07 6.40
CA PRO A 349 58.35 20.35 6.67
C PRO A 349 57.72 19.75 5.41
N VAL A 350 57.73 20.46 4.28
CA VAL A 350 57.22 19.94 3.00
C VAL A 350 58.08 18.76 2.51
N HIS A 351 59.40 18.84 2.66
CA HIS A 351 60.31 17.75 2.31
C HIS A 351 60.02 16.49 3.14
N GLN A 352 59.91 16.64 4.47
CA GLN A 352 59.54 15.54 5.36
C GLN A 352 58.16 14.96 5.01
N PHE A 353 57.18 15.82 4.71
CA PHE A 353 55.84 15.38 4.33
C PHE A 353 55.84 14.57 3.02
N LEU A 354 56.49 15.08 1.97
CA LEU A 354 56.53 14.43 0.66
C LEU A 354 57.27 13.09 0.66
N VAL A 355 58.37 12.98 1.42
CA VAL A 355 59.22 11.79 1.43
C VAL A 355 58.80 10.77 2.49
N ASN A 356 58.52 11.22 3.73
CA ASN A 356 58.36 10.31 4.87
C ASN A 356 56.89 10.04 5.22
N SER A 357 56.01 11.05 5.13
CA SER A 357 54.61 10.92 5.58
C SER A 357 53.68 10.46 4.47
N LEU A 358 53.73 11.11 3.30
CA LEU A 358 52.84 10.84 2.18
C LEU A 358 53.44 9.83 1.20
N GLY A 359 54.62 10.14 0.64
CA GLY A 359 55.29 9.31 -0.35
C GLY A 359 54.51 9.10 -1.66
N GLU A 360 55.15 8.47 -2.65
CA GLU A 360 54.50 8.17 -3.95
C GLU A 360 53.27 7.25 -3.78
N SER A 361 53.38 6.23 -2.92
CA SER A 361 52.31 5.27 -2.70
C SER A 361 51.09 5.89 -1.99
N GLY A 362 51.31 6.85 -1.09
CA GLY A 362 50.24 7.61 -0.45
C GLY A 362 49.50 8.52 -1.43
N VAL A 363 50.21 9.30 -2.25
CA VAL A 363 49.58 10.14 -3.28
C VAL A 363 48.75 9.30 -4.25
N LYS A 364 49.30 8.19 -4.75
CA LYS A 364 48.57 7.30 -5.66
C LYS A 364 47.31 6.71 -5.02
N ARG A 365 47.39 6.35 -3.73
CA ARG A 365 46.23 5.81 -2.99
C ARG A 365 45.15 6.86 -2.81
N VAL A 366 45.49 8.05 -2.31
CA VAL A 366 44.52 9.13 -2.08
C VAL A 366 43.92 9.61 -3.40
N SER A 367 44.75 9.75 -4.45
CA SER A 367 44.29 10.09 -5.81
C SER A 367 43.28 9.08 -6.33
N LYS A 368 43.56 7.77 -6.20
CA LYS A 368 42.64 6.71 -6.60
C LYS A 368 41.31 6.76 -5.84
N VAL A 369 41.35 7.05 -4.53
CA VAL A 369 40.15 7.15 -3.70
C VAL A 369 39.30 8.36 -4.08
N VAL A 370 39.88 9.57 -4.10
CA VAL A 370 39.15 10.82 -4.37
C VAL A 370 38.67 10.91 -5.83
N CYS A 371 39.57 10.70 -6.79
CA CYS A 371 39.19 10.75 -8.20
C CYS A 371 38.30 9.57 -8.59
N GLY A 372 38.45 8.41 -7.93
CA GLY A 372 37.57 7.25 -8.08
C GLY A 372 36.16 7.57 -7.61
N ALA A 373 36.00 8.07 -6.38
CA ALA A 373 34.71 8.50 -5.85
C ALA A 373 34.05 9.54 -6.75
N GLY A 374 34.80 10.55 -7.21
CA GLY A 374 34.28 11.56 -8.14
C GLY A 374 33.72 10.98 -9.46
N LYS A 375 34.39 9.97 -10.04
CA LYS A 375 33.89 9.27 -11.23
C LYS A 375 32.66 8.42 -10.94
N GLU A 376 32.63 7.72 -9.81
CA GLU A 376 31.44 6.96 -9.39
C GLU A 376 30.24 7.89 -9.17
N LEU A 377 30.44 9.07 -8.56
CA LEU A 377 29.39 10.09 -8.45
C LEU A 377 28.87 10.52 -9.84
N GLN A 378 29.75 10.71 -10.83
CA GLN A 378 29.34 11.03 -12.20
C GLN A 378 28.47 9.91 -12.80
N HIS A 379 28.84 8.63 -12.62
CA HIS A 379 28.02 7.51 -13.05
C HIS A 379 26.66 7.48 -12.33
N VAL A 380 26.63 7.68 -11.01
CA VAL A 380 25.37 7.72 -10.25
C VAL A 380 24.43 8.80 -10.79
N VAL A 381 24.97 9.98 -11.16
CA VAL A 381 24.14 11.02 -11.74
C VAL A 381 23.62 10.63 -13.13
N LEU A 382 24.50 10.18 -14.03
CA LEU A 382 24.15 9.89 -15.42
C LEU A 382 23.23 8.67 -15.57
N ASP A 383 23.43 7.63 -14.76
CA ASP A 383 22.71 6.36 -14.90
C ASP A 383 21.43 6.31 -14.06
N HIS A 384 21.34 7.12 -13.00
CA HIS A 384 20.23 7.06 -12.04
C HIS A 384 19.52 8.40 -11.84
N LEU A 385 20.23 9.41 -11.35
CA LEU A 385 19.61 10.64 -10.87
C LEU A 385 19.02 11.49 -12.01
N GLN A 386 19.78 11.69 -13.08
CA GLN A 386 19.38 12.49 -14.24
C GLN A 386 18.21 11.83 -15.01
N PRO A 387 18.27 10.54 -15.39
CA PRO A 387 17.13 9.88 -16.04
C PRO A 387 15.87 9.90 -15.17
N ALA A 388 15.99 9.75 -13.85
CA ALA A 388 14.84 9.81 -12.95
C ALA A 388 14.20 11.21 -12.96
N ALA A 389 15.01 12.27 -12.86
CA ALA A 389 14.53 13.65 -12.90
C ALA A 389 13.86 14.00 -14.25
N GLU A 390 14.40 13.50 -15.37
CA GLU A 390 13.84 13.73 -16.70
C GLU A 390 12.48 13.04 -16.88
N ILE A 391 12.36 11.79 -16.44
CA ILE A 391 11.09 11.05 -16.49
C ILE A 391 10.05 11.70 -15.56
N ILE A 392 10.44 12.14 -14.36
CA ILE A 392 9.55 12.91 -13.47
C ILE A 392 9.08 14.19 -14.17
N GLY A 393 9.99 14.95 -14.79
CA GLY A 393 9.64 16.18 -15.53
C GLY A 393 8.64 15.91 -16.65
N PHE A 394 8.81 14.83 -17.40
CA PHE A 394 7.86 14.40 -18.44
C PHE A 394 6.48 14.10 -17.85
N ARG A 395 6.39 13.25 -16.82
CA ARG A 395 5.13 12.84 -16.18
C ARG A 395 4.40 14.01 -15.52
N MET A 396 5.14 14.92 -14.87
CA MET A 396 4.58 16.16 -14.33
C MET A 396 4.06 17.09 -15.43
N GLY A 397 4.73 17.15 -16.58
CA GLY A 397 4.24 17.84 -17.77
C GLY A 397 2.89 17.29 -18.27
N GLU A 398 2.71 15.96 -18.25
CA GLU A 398 1.42 15.34 -18.58
C GLU A 398 0.35 15.68 -17.54
N LEU A 399 0.64 15.52 -16.24
CA LEU A 399 -0.28 15.89 -15.15
C LEU A 399 -0.69 17.36 -15.21
N ARG A 400 0.24 18.25 -15.58
CA ARG A 400 -0.05 19.67 -15.83
C ARG A 400 -1.06 19.84 -16.95
N GLY A 401 -0.93 19.09 -18.04
CA GLY A 401 -1.93 19.05 -19.12
C GLY A 401 -3.31 18.61 -18.62
N LEU A 402 -3.37 17.55 -17.80
CA LEU A 402 -4.63 17.05 -17.23
C LEU A 402 -5.28 18.04 -16.26
N SER A 403 -4.50 18.71 -15.43
CA SER A 403 -4.99 19.69 -14.45
C SER A 403 -5.72 20.88 -15.11
N ARG A 404 -5.35 21.22 -16.36
CA ARG A 404 -6.02 22.25 -17.16
C ARG A 404 -7.40 21.82 -17.67
N TRP A 405 -7.68 20.51 -17.76
CA TRP A 405 -8.99 19.97 -18.11
C TRP A 405 -9.92 19.91 -16.90
N ARG A 406 -10.33 21.09 -16.44
CA ARG A 406 -11.10 21.29 -15.20
C ARG A 406 -12.37 20.44 -15.15
N THR A 407 -13.11 20.31 -16.25
CA THR A 407 -14.37 19.54 -16.30
C THR A 407 -14.21 18.05 -15.93
N ARG A 408 -13.02 17.47 -16.18
CA ARG A 408 -12.71 16.07 -15.86
C ARG A 408 -11.97 15.94 -14.53
N PHE A 409 -10.89 16.70 -14.36
CA PHE A 409 -9.91 16.47 -13.28
C PHE A 409 -10.11 17.33 -12.03
N GLN A 410 -10.76 18.51 -12.13
CA GLN A 410 -11.06 19.34 -10.95
C GLN A 410 -11.99 18.59 -9.97
N GLY A 411 -12.90 17.77 -10.51
CA GLY A 411 -13.81 16.96 -9.72
C GLY A 411 -13.14 15.88 -8.87
N ILE A 412 -11.91 15.47 -9.19
CA ILE A 412 -11.11 14.54 -8.38
C ILE A 412 -10.02 15.25 -7.57
N GLY A 413 -10.00 16.59 -7.56
CA GLY A 413 -9.08 17.38 -6.73
C GLY A 413 -7.71 17.66 -7.37
N LEU A 414 -7.51 17.42 -8.66
CA LEU A 414 -6.25 17.77 -9.33
C LEU A 414 -6.19 19.29 -9.56
N ASP A 415 -5.49 20.00 -8.69
CA ASP A 415 -5.41 21.46 -8.71
C ASP A 415 -4.35 21.97 -9.70
N GLU A 416 -4.75 22.89 -10.57
CA GLU A 416 -3.87 23.45 -11.61
C GLU A 416 -2.70 24.25 -11.01
N THR A 417 -2.92 24.99 -9.92
CA THR A 417 -1.88 25.85 -9.34
C THR A 417 -0.81 25.03 -8.63
N LEU A 418 -1.22 24.02 -7.86
CA LEU A 418 -0.28 23.11 -7.19
C LEU A 418 0.51 22.27 -8.18
N ILE A 419 -0.14 21.76 -9.23
CA ILE A 419 0.55 20.98 -10.26
C ILE A 419 1.50 21.86 -11.09
N ASN A 420 1.14 23.12 -11.37
CA ASN A 420 2.07 24.07 -12.01
C ASN A 420 3.31 24.31 -11.15
N ASN A 421 3.15 24.56 -9.84
CA ASN A 421 4.27 24.73 -8.91
C ASN A 421 5.14 23.48 -8.84
N ALA A 422 4.52 22.30 -8.73
CA ALA A 422 5.24 21.02 -8.71
C ALA A 422 6.04 20.80 -10.01
N THR A 423 5.44 21.10 -11.17
CA THR A 423 6.11 20.99 -12.48
C THR A 423 7.31 21.95 -12.57
N GLU A 424 7.17 23.16 -12.04
CA GLU A 424 8.25 24.13 -11.97
C GLU A 424 9.41 23.61 -11.11
N LYS A 425 9.13 23.04 -9.93
CA LYS A 425 10.16 22.42 -9.06
C LYS A 425 10.86 21.24 -9.73
N SER A 426 10.16 20.43 -10.53
CA SER A 426 10.80 19.38 -11.34
C SER A 426 11.78 19.94 -12.37
N GLY A 427 11.40 21.03 -13.06
CA GLY A 427 12.27 21.71 -14.02
C GLY A 427 13.50 22.34 -13.36
N ILE A 428 13.32 22.95 -12.20
CA ILE A 428 14.41 23.52 -11.40
C ILE A 428 15.40 22.42 -10.98
N LEU A 429 14.89 21.27 -10.52
CA LEU A 429 15.73 20.13 -10.14
C LEU A 429 16.65 19.73 -11.30
N LEU A 430 16.12 19.59 -12.52
CA LEU A 430 16.94 19.27 -13.71
C LEU A 430 18.09 20.25 -13.93
N VAL A 431 17.84 21.56 -13.75
CA VAL A 431 18.89 22.57 -13.85
C VAL A 431 19.95 22.39 -12.75
N GLN A 432 19.55 22.03 -11.53
CA GLN A 432 20.50 21.74 -10.45
C GLN A 432 21.32 20.47 -10.69
N VAL A 433 20.75 19.44 -11.32
CA VAL A 433 21.50 18.23 -11.70
C VAL A 433 22.63 18.58 -12.65
N GLU A 434 22.33 19.34 -13.70
CA GLU A 434 23.31 19.82 -14.68
C GLU A 434 24.37 20.72 -14.05
N ARG A 435 23.95 21.62 -13.15
CA ARG A 435 24.88 22.48 -12.40
C ARG A 435 25.82 21.65 -11.52
N PHE A 436 25.28 20.69 -10.77
CA PHE A 436 26.05 19.79 -9.93
C PHE A 436 27.08 19.00 -10.75
N MET A 437 26.68 18.46 -11.91
CA MET A 437 27.58 17.73 -12.80
C MET A 437 28.76 18.57 -13.29
N ARG A 438 28.52 19.85 -13.61
CA ARG A 438 29.59 20.78 -14.01
C ARG A 438 30.55 21.06 -12.86
N VAL A 439 30.03 21.33 -11.66
CA VAL A 439 30.85 21.54 -10.46
C VAL A 439 31.69 20.31 -10.16
N LEU A 440 31.06 19.14 -10.09
CA LEU A 440 31.74 17.86 -9.83
C LEU A 440 32.85 17.60 -10.85
N SER A 441 32.57 17.79 -12.14
CA SER A 441 33.56 17.56 -13.20
C SER A 441 34.77 18.48 -13.08
N SER A 442 34.54 19.77 -12.77
CA SER A 442 35.61 20.74 -12.51
C SER A 442 36.45 20.34 -11.28
N VAL A 443 35.80 19.95 -10.18
CA VAL A 443 36.48 19.54 -8.94
C VAL A 443 37.35 18.32 -9.17
N VAL A 444 36.81 17.27 -9.80
CA VAL A 444 37.55 16.04 -10.11
C VAL A 444 38.75 16.33 -11.03
N GLN A 445 38.60 17.22 -12.01
CA GLN A 445 39.69 17.64 -12.87
C GLN A 445 40.80 18.35 -12.09
N GLN A 446 40.44 19.27 -11.18
CA GLN A 446 41.41 20.00 -10.37
C GLN A 446 42.16 19.10 -9.37
N PHE A 447 41.46 18.19 -8.69
CA PHE A 447 42.09 17.16 -7.84
C PHE A 447 43.06 16.29 -8.64
N SER A 448 42.64 15.81 -9.82
CA SER A 448 43.50 14.98 -10.67
C SER A 448 44.76 15.74 -11.10
N ASN A 449 44.63 17.00 -11.51
CA ASN A 449 45.77 17.84 -11.88
C ASN A 449 46.71 18.10 -10.68
N PHE A 450 46.16 18.36 -9.49
CA PHE A 450 46.93 18.53 -8.26
C PHE A 450 47.72 17.27 -7.89
N PHE A 451 47.09 16.09 -7.89
CA PHE A 451 47.80 14.84 -7.57
C PHE A 451 48.87 14.49 -8.60
N ASN A 452 48.65 14.76 -9.89
CA ASN A 452 49.66 14.57 -10.92
C ASN A 452 50.86 15.50 -10.71
N TRP A 453 50.61 16.75 -10.36
CA TRP A 453 51.67 17.72 -10.02
C TRP A 453 52.45 17.29 -8.78
N LEU A 454 51.76 16.89 -7.71
CA LEU A 454 52.38 16.46 -6.46
C LEU A 454 53.24 15.21 -6.66
N LEU A 455 52.75 14.25 -7.47
CA LEU A 455 53.51 13.07 -7.84
C LEU A 455 54.79 13.43 -8.62
N LYS A 456 54.72 14.43 -9.51
CA LYS A 456 55.89 14.96 -10.21
C LYS A 456 56.90 15.58 -9.24
N CYS A 457 56.44 16.35 -8.25
CA CYS A 457 57.31 16.90 -7.20
C CYS A 457 58.02 15.80 -6.41
N ILE A 458 57.31 14.73 -6.00
CA ILE A 458 57.91 13.61 -5.26
C ILE A 458 59.02 12.92 -6.09
N LYS A 459 58.78 12.66 -7.38
CA LYS A 459 59.81 12.06 -8.24
C LYS A 459 61.04 12.95 -8.40
N LEU A 460 60.85 14.26 -8.54
CA LEU A 460 61.96 15.23 -8.62
C LEU A 460 62.77 15.27 -7.32
N VAL A 461 62.11 15.25 -6.16
CA VAL A 461 62.78 15.18 -4.84
C VAL A 461 63.59 13.90 -4.69
N ASN A 462 63.06 12.77 -5.18
CA ASN A 462 63.73 11.46 -5.14
C ASN A 462 64.77 11.24 -6.25
N GLN A 463 65.00 12.25 -7.12
CA GLN A 463 65.89 12.15 -8.29
C GLN A 463 65.52 11.04 -9.28
N GLU A 464 64.22 10.72 -9.38
CA GLU A 464 63.67 9.73 -10.29
C GLU A 464 63.20 10.36 -11.62
N PRO A 465 63.24 9.61 -12.74
CA PRO A 465 62.79 10.14 -14.03
C PRO A 465 61.28 10.44 -14.01
N SER A 466 60.92 11.66 -14.43
CA SER A 466 59.54 12.17 -14.45
C SER A 466 58.86 12.08 -15.83
N ASP A 467 59.58 11.62 -16.86
CA ASP A 467 59.18 11.72 -18.28
C ASP A 467 57.94 10.89 -18.67
N GLN A 468 57.52 9.96 -17.81
CA GLN A 468 56.34 9.13 -17.99
C GLN A 468 55.06 9.72 -17.35
N LEU A 469 55.14 10.86 -16.66
CA LEU A 469 53.99 11.48 -15.99
C LEU A 469 53.20 12.39 -16.94
N LEU A 470 51.89 12.47 -16.70
CA LEU A 470 51.00 13.37 -17.43
C LEU A 470 51.40 14.84 -17.24
N PRO A 471 51.29 15.68 -18.29
CA PRO A 471 51.55 17.11 -18.16
C PRO A 471 50.57 17.74 -17.16
N CYS A 472 51.09 18.64 -16.32
CA CYS A 472 50.32 19.33 -15.27
C CYS A 472 50.18 20.80 -15.64
N ASN A 473 48.98 21.35 -15.47
CA ASN A 473 48.71 22.77 -15.62
C ASN A 473 48.94 23.47 -14.26
N SER A 474 49.94 24.33 -14.19
CA SER A 474 50.30 25.08 -12.97
C SER A 474 49.21 26.06 -12.53
N GLU A 475 48.47 26.69 -13.45
CA GLU A 475 47.37 27.59 -13.12
C GLU A 475 46.24 26.85 -12.38
N LEU A 476 45.91 25.64 -12.83
CA LEU A 476 44.94 24.79 -12.15
C LEU A 476 45.41 24.35 -10.76
N VAL A 477 46.73 24.16 -10.55
CA VAL A 477 47.29 23.90 -9.21
C VAL A 477 47.11 25.12 -8.30
N VAL A 478 47.35 26.33 -8.80
CA VAL A 478 47.13 27.57 -8.03
C VAL A 478 45.66 27.71 -7.65
N ILE A 479 44.73 27.47 -8.58
CA ILE A 479 43.29 27.53 -8.32
C ILE A 479 42.90 26.49 -7.26
N PHE A 480 43.38 25.25 -7.40
CA PHE A 480 43.13 24.18 -6.43
C PHE A 480 43.62 24.58 -5.02
N LEU A 481 44.86 25.05 -4.89
CA LEU A 481 45.42 25.44 -3.61
C LEU A 481 44.65 26.60 -2.97
N LYS A 482 44.17 27.56 -3.75
CA LYS A 482 43.41 28.71 -3.23
C LYS A 482 41.98 28.36 -2.83
N PHE A 483 41.31 27.48 -3.56
CA PHE A 483 39.86 27.32 -3.48
C PHE A 483 39.37 25.92 -3.11
N LEU A 484 40.17 24.85 -3.27
CA LEU A 484 39.74 23.47 -3.06
C LEU A 484 40.55 22.70 -2.02
N TYR A 485 41.71 23.21 -1.60
CA TYR A 485 42.57 22.49 -0.64
C TYR A 485 41.88 22.33 0.73
N ASP A 486 41.30 23.41 1.26
CA ASP A 486 40.57 23.42 2.55
C ASP A 486 39.03 23.46 2.39
N GLN A 487 38.52 23.65 1.18
CA GLN A 487 37.09 23.76 0.93
C GLN A 487 36.59 22.59 0.10
N ASP A 488 35.39 22.11 0.45
CA ASP A 488 34.69 21.05 -0.28
C ASP A 488 33.46 21.64 -0.96
N PRO A 489 33.53 22.01 -2.25
CA PRO A 489 32.39 22.57 -2.96
C PRO A 489 31.34 21.53 -3.39
N VAL A 490 31.61 20.23 -3.24
CA VAL A 490 30.69 19.15 -3.65
C VAL A 490 29.76 18.80 -2.50
N LYS A 491 30.28 18.71 -1.27
CA LYS A 491 29.50 18.33 -0.09
C LYS A 491 28.25 19.21 0.15
N PRO A 492 28.31 20.56 0.09
CA PRO A 492 27.13 21.40 0.29
C PRO A 492 26.01 21.11 -0.71
N PHE A 493 26.32 20.65 -1.93
CA PHE A 493 25.28 20.31 -2.90
C PHE A 493 24.47 19.08 -2.51
N LEU A 494 25.07 18.15 -1.76
CA LEU A 494 24.50 16.83 -1.45
C LEU A 494 23.80 16.77 -0.09
N GLU A 495 24.11 17.70 0.80
CA GLU A 495 23.57 17.75 2.16
C GLU A 495 22.59 18.92 2.33
N LEU A 496 21.66 18.78 3.28
CA LEU A 496 20.83 19.89 3.72
C LEU A 496 21.69 20.83 4.56
N SER A 497 22.00 22.02 4.04
CA SER A 497 22.89 23.00 4.67
C SER A 497 22.32 24.39 4.48
N GLU A 498 22.31 25.22 5.52
CA GLU A 498 21.84 26.62 5.47
C GLU A 498 22.83 27.56 4.74
N VAL A 499 23.77 27.03 3.96
CA VAL A 499 24.78 27.82 3.26
C VAL A 499 24.17 28.31 1.95
N ASP A 500 23.80 29.60 1.91
CA ASP A 500 23.43 30.28 0.67
C ASP A 500 24.62 30.31 -0.29
N ILE A 501 24.43 29.73 -1.48
CA ILE A 501 25.40 29.84 -2.56
C ILE A 501 25.22 31.22 -3.20
N GLU A 502 26.23 32.09 -3.14
CA GLU A 502 26.20 33.37 -3.86
C GLU A 502 26.39 33.14 -5.37
N PRO A 503 25.35 33.30 -6.21
CA PRO A 503 25.50 33.17 -7.65
C PRO A 503 26.05 34.46 -8.24
N ASP A 504 26.64 34.35 -9.42
CA ASP A 504 27.02 35.51 -10.21
C ASP A 504 25.81 36.44 -10.47
N MET A 505 26.00 37.74 -10.26
CA MET A 505 24.93 38.75 -10.36
C MET A 505 24.40 38.90 -11.78
N GLU A 506 25.25 38.71 -12.80
CA GLU A 506 24.83 38.76 -14.20
C GLU A 506 23.92 37.56 -14.53
N THR A 507 24.27 36.38 -14.00
CA THR A 507 23.45 35.17 -14.12
C THR A 507 22.09 35.34 -13.45
N LEU A 508 22.04 35.89 -12.24
CA LEU A 508 20.77 36.18 -11.54
C LEU A 508 19.88 37.16 -12.33
N GLN A 509 20.48 38.18 -12.95
CA GLN A 509 19.75 39.12 -13.79
C GLN A 509 19.14 38.42 -15.02
N ARG A 510 19.91 37.55 -15.69
CA ARG A 510 19.41 36.76 -16.82
C ARG A 510 18.27 35.83 -16.42
N VAL A 511 18.35 35.19 -15.25
CA VAL A 511 17.25 34.34 -14.73
C VAL A 511 15.97 35.17 -14.55
N LYS A 512 16.07 36.37 -13.98
CA LYS A 512 14.91 37.29 -13.84
C LYS A 512 14.33 37.72 -15.19
N GLU A 513 15.16 37.90 -16.20
CA GLU A 513 14.70 38.19 -17.56
C GLU A 513 13.95 37.01 -18.17
N LEU A 514 14.41 35.77 -17.96
CA LEU A 514 13.75 34.56 -18.47
C LEU A 514 12.32 34.37 -17.95
N VAL A 515 11.99 34.88 -16.76
CA VAL A 515 10.61 34.87 -16.23
C VAL A 515 9.62 35.53 -17.21
N HIS A 516 10.03 36.61 -17.86
CA HIS A 516 9.21 37.33 -18.85
C HIS A 516 8.96 36.49 -20.12
N PHE A 517 9.80 35.48 -20.37
CA PHE A 517 9.69 34.55 -21.50
C PHE A 517 9.08 33.19 -21.09
N GLY A 518 8.48 33.10 -19.90
CA GLY A 518 7.87 31.86 -19.39
C GLY A 518 8.86 30.91 -18.71
N GLY A 519 10.01 31.42 -18.25
CA GLY A 519 10.91 30.73 -17.33
C GLY A 519 10.32 30.53 -15.93
N PHE A 520 11.10 29.96 -15.03
CA PHE A 520 10.67 29.69 -13.65
C PHE A 520 10.34 30.98 -12.90
N SER A 521 9.25 30.98 -12.15
CA SER A 521 8.84 32.08 -11.28
C SER A 521 9.77 32.24 -10.08
N ASP A 522 10.27 31.13 -9.56
CA ASP A 522 11.31 31.10 -8.53
C ASP A 522 12.66 31.49 -9.15
N CYS A 523 13.18 32.66 -8.79
CA CYS A 523 14.48 33.17 -9.27
C CYS A 523 15.65 32.85 -8.32
N ASP A 524 15.36 32.43 -7.09
CA ASP A 524 16.37 32.23 -6.05
C ASP A 524 16.85 30.77 -5.97
N PHE A 525 16.39 29.90 -6.87
CA PHE A 525 16.80 28.50 -6.89
C PHE A 525 18.32 28.31 -7.04
N LEU A 526 19.01 29.23 -7.72
CA LEU A 526 20.48 29.18 -7.85
C LEU A 526 21.23 29.40 -6.52
N ARG A 527 20.57 29.97 -5.50
CA ARG A 527 21.14 30.12 -4.15
C ARG A 527 21.11 28.82 -3.35
N ARG A 528 20.20 27.92 -3.72
CA ARG A 528 19.94 26.66 -3.05
C ARG A 528 20.74 25.51 -3.65
N THR A 529 20.91 24.48 -2.83
CA THR A 529 21.66 23.27 -3.16
C THR A 529 20.78 22.25 -3.90
N LEU A 530 21.39 21.22 -4.48
CA LEU A 530 20.65 20.14 -5.15
C LEU A 530 19.74 19.39 -4.15
N ALA A 531 20.24 19.11 -2.94
CA ALA A 531 19.47 18.46 -1.89
C ALA A 531 18.28 19.31 -1.40
N GLU A 532 18.46 20.63 -1.29
CA GLU A 532 17.37 21.55 -0.91
C GLU A 532 16.29 21.63 -1.97
N GLU A 533 16.66 21.75 -3.26
CA GLU A 533 15.68 21.77 -4.35
C GLU A 533 14.94 20.44 -4.47
N PHE A 534 15.63 19.31 -4.26
CA PHE A 534 14.97 18.01 -4.18
C PHE A 534 13.94 17.96 -3.04
N LYS A 535 14.27 18.47 -1.84
CA LYS A 535 13.35 18.54 -0.71
C LYS A 535 12.13 19.44 -1.01
N GLN A 536 12.34 20.58 -1.67
CA GLN A 536 11.24 21.46 -2.08
C GLN A 536 10.33 20.81 -3.11
N MET A 537 10.90 20.13 -4.10
CA MET A 537 10.14 19.35 -5.09
C MET A 537 9.29 18.28 -4.39
N GLU A 538 9.89 17.51 -3.48
CA GLU A 538 9.17 16.47 -2.73
C GLU A 538 7.99 17.05 -1.92
N SER A 539 8.19 18.18 -1.24
CA SER A 539 7.11 18.85 -0.51
C SER A 539 5.99 19.30 -1.44
N SER A 540 6.33 19.92 -2.57
CA SER A 540 5.34 20.38 -3.54
C SER A 540 4.54 19.22 -4.15
N PHE A 541 5.14 18.05 -4.33
CA PHE A 541 4.43 16.88 -4.86
C PHE A 541 3.47 16.32 -3.82
N LYS A 542 3.90 16.24 -2.55
CA LYS A 542 3.02 15.82 -1.44
C LYS A 542 1.79 16.72 -1.36
N GLU A 543 1.97 18.04 -1.44
CA GLU A 543 0.85 18.99 -1.45
C GLU A 543 -0.07 18.80 -2.66
N ALA A 544 0.49 18.64 -3.86
CA ALA A 544 -0.28 18.47 -5.09
C ALA A 544 -1.12 17.18 -5.07
N PHE A 545 -0.59 16.07 -4.56
CA PHE A 545 -1.30 14.78 -4.49
C PHE A 545 -2.18 14.64 -3.23
N LEU A 546 -2.02 15.50 -2.22
CA LEU A 546 -2.92 15.58 -1.07
C LEU A 546 -4.29 16.18 -1.43
N MET A 547 -4.36 17.03 -2.45
CA MET A 547 -5.64 17.63 -2.88
C MET A 547 -6.63 16.61 -3.45
N PRO A 548 -6.23 15.66 -4.32
CA PRO A 548 -7.06 14.53 -4.68
C PRO A 548 -7.55 13.72 -3.47
N PHE A 549 -6.62 13.40 -2.56
CA PHE A 549 -6.92 12.65 -1.35
C PHE A 549 -8.01 13.32 -0.51
N THR A 550 -7.87 14.62 -0.24
CA THR A 550 -8.85 15.38 0.57
C THR A 550 -10.18 15.59 -0.15
N THR A 551 -10.15 15.83 -1.46
CA THR A 551 -11.36 16.05 -2.27
C THR A 551 -12.22 14.81 -2.33
N ILE A 552 -11.62 13.63 -2.52
CA ILE A 552 -12.33 12.36 -2.61
C ILE A 552 -12.86 11.95 -1.24
N SER A 553 -12.05 12.10 -0.18
CA SER A 553 -12.48 11.85 1.20
C SER A 553 -13.75 12.62 1.57
N ARG A 554 -13.86 13.90 1.15
CA ARG A 554 -15.06 14.73 1.41
C ARG A 554 -16.30 14.32 0.60
N LYS A 555 -16.13 13.59 -0.50
CA LYS A 555 -17.24 13.16 -1.37
C LYS A 555 -17.87 11.84 -0.93
N MET A 556 -17.17 11.09 -0.08
CA MET A 556 -17.66 9.81 0.42
C MET A 556 -18.57 10.08 1.62
N LEU A 557 -19.85 9.75 1.47
CA LEU A 557 -20.89 10.06 2.45
C LEU A 557 -21.58 8.77 2.90
N CYS A 558 -21.97 8.73 4.17
CA CYS A 558 -22.88 7.72 4.67
C CYS A 558 -24.29 7.98 4.15
N LYS A 559 -24.91 6.96 3.55
CA LYS A 559 -26.25 7.05 2.96
C LYS A 559 -27.31 6.40 3.83
N ASP A 560 -26.98 5.30 4.49
CA ASP A 560 -27.92 4.52 5.27
C ASP A 560 -27.20 3.75 6.39
N VAL A 561 -27.94 3.44 7.46
CA VAL A 561 -27.48 2.64 8.60
C VAL A 561 -28.54 1.63 8.97
N LEU A 562 -28.11 0.38 9.08
CA LEU A 562 -28.92 -0.76 9.49
C LEU A 562 -28.44 -1.26 10.86
N PRO A 563 -29.17 -1.00 11.95
CA PRO A 563 -28.85 -1.61 13.25
C PRO A 563 -29.14 -3.11 13.18
N LEU A 564 -28.22 -3.99 13.59
CA LEU A 564 -28.39 -5.44 13.45
C LEU A 564 -28.87 -6.10 14.74
N PHE A 565 -28.13 -5.92 15.83
CA PHE A 565 -28.47 -6.46 17.14
C PHE A 565 -27.79 -5.64 18.25
N ALA A 566 -28.42 -5.59 19.42
CA ALA A 566 -27.86 -4.92 20.59
C ALA A 566 -26.79 -5.81 21.27
N LEU A 567 -25.76 -5.16 21.82
CA LEU A 567 -24.69 -5.80 22.59
C LEU A 567 -24.76 -5.31 24.04
N PRO A 568 -24.66 -6.21 25.05
CA PRO A 568 -24.72 -5.81 26.45
C PRO A 568 -23.60 -4.84 26.80
N SER A 569 -23.95 -3.74 27.47
CA SER A 569 -23.07 -2.61 27.81
C SER A 569 -21.88 -2.96 28.72
N SER A 570 -21.84 -4.17 29.30
CA SER A 570 -20.70 -4.66 30.11
C SER A 570 -19.56 -5.30 29.29
N SER A 571 -19.71 -5.43 27.97
CA SER A 571 -18.76 -6.16 27.09
C SER A 571 -17.70 -5.29 26.41
N ALA A 572 -17.49 -4.05 26.88
CA ALA A 572 -16.56 -3.06 26.28
C ALA A 572 -15.09 -3.53 26.16
N SER A 573 -14.70 -4.67 26.74
CA SER A 573 -13.34 -5.21 26.71
C SER A 573 -13.15 -6.47 25.87
N VAL A 574 -14.21 -7.12 25.37
CA VAL A 574 -14.10 -8.34 24.56
C VAL A 574 -14.63 -8.06 23.16
N SER A 575 -13.72 -7.98 22.19
CA SER A 575 -14.10 -7.97 20.77
C SER A 575 -14.76 -9.31 20.45
N VAL A 576 -16.09 -9.37 20.49
CA VAL A 576 -16.83 -10.55 20.06
C VAL A 576 -16.61 -10.68 18.56
N SER A 577 -15.80 -11.65 18.14
CA SER A 577 -15.61 -11.98 16.73
C SER A 577 -16.87 -12.70 16.24
N VAL A 578 -17.83 -11.92 15.75
CA VAL A 578 -19.05 -12.46 15.17
C VAL A 578 -18.75 -12.88 13.72
N PRO A 579 -19.03 -14.14 13.32
CA PRO A 579 -18.98 -14.56 11.93
C PRO A 579 -19.85 -13.66 11.06
N ILE A 580 -19.22 -12.98 10.10
CA ILE A 580 -19.86 -12.02 9.20
C ILE A 580 -19.33 -12.24 7.79
N SER A 581 -20.25 -12.39 6.84
CA SER A 581 -19.96 -12.41 5.41
C SER A 581 -20.85 -11.41 4.67
N VAL A 582 -20.23 -10.59 3.83
CA VAL A 582 -20.87 -9.57 2.99
C VAL A 582 -20.47 -9.84 1.56
N THR A 583 -21.44 -9.91 0.66
CA THR A 583 -21.19 -10.26 -0.75
C THR A 583 -22.13 -9.53 -1.70
N TYR A 584 -21.78 -9.58 -2.98
CA TYR A 584 -22.48 -8.88 -4.06
C TYR A 584 -22.70 -9.81 -5.25
N TYR A 585 -23.94 -9.89 -5.73
CA TYR A 585 -24.31 -10.70 -6.90
C TYR A 585 -25.02 -9.89 -7.96
N LYS A 586 -24.73 -10.19 -9.22
CA LYS A 586 -25.43 -9.57 -10.34
C LYS A 586 -26.85 -10.14 -10.44
N ASP A 587 -27.84 -9.26 -10.36
CA ASP A 587 -29.23 -9.56 -10.61
C ASP A 587 -29.42 -9.86 -12.10
N ALA A 588 -30.06 -10.99 -12.40
CA ALA A 588 -30.34 -11.40 -13.77
C ALA A 588 -31.61 -10.71 -14.31
N SER A 589 -32.50 -10.28 -13.42
CA SER A 589 -33.83 -9.76 -13.74
C SER A 589 -33.82 -8.31 -14.27
N THR A 590 -32.78 -7.53 -13.96
CA THR A 590 -32.62 -6.12 -14.38
C THR A 590 -31.86 -5.93 -15.70
N SER A 591 -31.58 -7.02 -16.42
CA SER A 591 -30.81 -6.98 -17.69
C SER A 591 -31.51 -6.23 -18.84
N VAL A 592 -32.79 -5.85 -18.71
CA VAL A 592 -33.59 -5.27 -19.79
C VAL A 592 -33.70 -3.72 -19.71
N SER A 593 -33.42 -3.07 -18.56
CA SER A 593 -33.63 -1.61 -18.39
C SER A 593 -32.38 -0.75 -18.15
N SER A 594 -31.19 -1.35 -18.07
CA SER A 594 -29.95 -0.69 -17.60
C SER A 594 -29.28 0.30 -18.56
N TYR A 595 -29.90 0.64 -19.69
CA TYR A 595 -29.34 1.63 -20.64
C TYR A 595 -29.47 3.08 -20.16
N LEU A 596 -30.32 3.37 -19.17
CA LEU A 596 -30.63 4.76 -18.75
C LEU A 596 -30.17 5.10 -17.33
N THR A 597 -30.02 4.11 -16.45
CA THR A 597 -29.50 4.28 -15.09
C THR A 597 -28.23 3.45 -14.95
N HIS A 598 -27.06 4.10 -14.93
CA HIS A 598 -25.74 3.47 -14.85
C HIS A 598 -25.46 2.65 -13.55
N GLU A 599 -26.48 2.27 -12.79
CA GLU A 599 -26.39 1.34 -11.66
C GLU A 599 -26.45 -0.09 -12.23
N HIS A 600 -25.32 -0.80 -12.17
CA HIS A 600 -25.32 -2.23 -12.47
C HIS A 600 -26.07 -2.93 -11.34
N GLY A 601 -27.18 -3.61 -11.65
CA GLY A 601 -28.06 -4.24 -10.67
C GLY A 601 -27.36 -5.34 -9.88
N PHE A 602 -26.59 -4.98 -8.85
CA PHE A 602 -26.01 -5.90 -7.89
C PHE A 602 -26.86 -5.95 -6.63
N ILE A 603 -27.21 -7.16 -6.20
CA ILE A 603 -27.85 -7.42 -4.91
C ILE A 603 -26.76 -7.77 -3.91
N ASP A 604 -26.72 -7.04 -2.82
CA ASP A 604 -25.91 -7.34 -1.66
C ASP A 604 -26.57 -8.38 -0.76
N TYR A 605 -25.79 -9.30 -0.21
CA TYR A 605 -26.20 -10.25 0.83
C TYR A 605 -25.28 -10.06 2.04
N ILE A 606 -25.87 -9.83 3.20
CA ILE A 606 -25.18 -9.63 4.47
C ILE A 606 -25.66 -10.71 5.42
N SER A 607 -24.74 -11.60 5.79
CA SER A 607 -24.99 -12.73 6.69
C SER A 607 -24.17 -12.56 7.97
N PHE A 608 -24.81 -12.76 9.11
CA PHE A 608 -24.20 -12.54 10.43
C PHE A 608 -24.79 -13.47 11.47
N GLN A 609 -23.97 -13.93 12.40
CA GLN A 609 -24.45 -14.67 13.57
C GLN A 609 -24.96 -13.71 14.64
N ILE A 610 -26.07 -14.05 15.29
CA ILE A 610 -26.59 -13.31 16.44
C ILE A 610 -26.03 -13.96 17.71
N PRO A 611 -25.31 -13.21 18.57
CA PRO A 611 -24.79 -13.75 19.83
C PRO A 611 -25.92 -14.25 20.74
N GLY A 612 -25.71 -15.39 21.39
CA GLY A 612 -26.69 -15.99 22.32
C GLY A 612 -27.03 -15.11 23.53
N ASP A 613 -26.14 -14.20 23.91
CA ASP A 613 -26.29 -13.27 25.05
C ASP A 613 -26.97 -11.94 24.67
N SER A 614 -27.51 -11.81 23.45
CA SER A 614 -28.30 -10.64 23.10
C SER A 614 -29.55 -10.57 23.99
N SER A 615 -29.99 -9.38 24.40
CA SER A 615 -31.13 -9.19 25.32
C SER A 615 -32.50 -9.63 24.73
N SER A 616 -32.49 -10.30 23.59
CA SER A 616 -33.65 -10.79 22.85
C SER A 616 -33.78 -12.30 23.04
N ASN A 617 -35.01 -12.84 23.06
CA ASN A 617 -35.29 -14.29 23.09
C ASN A 617 -34.83 -15.05 21.81
N ILE A 618 -33.95 -14.46 20.99
CA ILE A 618 -33.46 -14.99 19.71
C ILE A 618 -32.01 -15.47 19.95
N ALA A 619 -31.88 -16.65 20.53
CA ALA A 619 -30.58 -17.28 20.74
C ALA A 619 -30.21 -18.17 19.54
N ASN A 620 -28.92 -18.25 19.22
CA ASN A 620 -28.37 -19.19 18.23
C ASN A 620 -29.00 -19.10 16.82
N CYS A 621 -29.18 -17.87 16.33
CA CYS A 621 -29.73 -17.61 15.00
C CYS A 621 -28.70 -16.96 14.07
N ILE A 622 -28.85 -17.20 12.78
CA ILE A 622 -28.10 -16.54 11.69
C ILE A 622 -29.06 -15.60 10.98
N GLY A 623 -28.72 -14.31 10.95
CA GLY A 623 -29.45 -13.30 10.19
C GLY A 623 -28.88 -13.20 8.78
N ILE A 624 -29.75 -13.21 7.76
CA ILE A 624 -29.39 -12.93 6.37
C ILE A 624 -30.26 -11.77 5.90
N SER A 625 -29.64 -10.70 5.43
CA SER A 625 -30.32 -9.57 4.80
C SER A 625 -29.83 -9.36 3.37
N ARG A 626 -30.71 -8.87 2.49
CA ARG A 626 -30.37 -8.57 1.10
C ARG A 626 -31.03 -7.28 0.58
N ARG A 627 -30.45 -6.69 -0.47
CA ARG A 627 -30.89 -5.44 -1.11
C ARG A 627 -30.76 -4.18 -0.25
N PHE A 628 -29.80 -4.13 0.68
CA PHE A 628 -29.53 -2.92 1.45
C PHE A 628 -28.92 -1.81 0.56
N MET A 629 -28.23 -2.16 -0.53
CA MET A 629 -27.72 -1.19 -1.52
C MET A 629 -28.78 -0.52 -2.39
N HIS A 630 -29.97 -1.10 -2.60
CA HIS A 630 -30.98 -0.44 -3.43
C HIS A 630 -31.72 0.57 -2.57
N SER A 631 -31.52 1.88 -2.76
CA SER A 631 -32.37 2.93 -2.17
C SER A 631 -33.46 3.33 -3.15
N LEU A 632 -34.65 3.68 -2.62
CA LEU A 632 -35.75 4.29 -3.38
C LEU A 632 -35.21 5.46 -4.21
N SER A 633 -35.09 5.28 -5.52
CA SER A 633 -34.86 6.40 -6.42
C SER A 633 -36.16 7.22 -6.46
N ASN A 634 -36.04 8.54 -6.58
CA ASN A 634 -37.16 9.51 -6.61
C ASN A 634 -38.09 9.37 -7.84
N SER A 635 -38.20 8.20 -8.46
CA SER A 635 -39.19 7.92 -9.49
C SER A 635 -40.49 7.45 -8.84
N SER A 636 -41.58 8.13 -9.17
CA SER A 636 -42.96 7.96 -8.72
C SER A 636 -43.62 6.62 -9.13
N ILE A 637 -42.89 5.52 -9.09
CA ILE A 637 -43.42 4.16 -9.28
C ILE A 637 -43.10 3.43 -7.99
N GLU A 638 -44.04 3.53 -7.06
CA GLU A 638 -44.14 2.69 -5.87
C GLU A 638 -44.20 1.22 -6.31
N GLU A 639 -43.59 0.33 -5.50
CA GLU A 639 -43.40 -1.12 -5.71
C GLU A 639 -42.12 -1.52 -6.46
N SER A 640 -41.01 -1.80 -5.75
CA SER A 640 -40.15 -3.01 -5.97
C SER A 640 -38.71 -3.00 -5.37
N ALA A 641 -38.39 -2.35 -4.24
CA ALA A 641 -37.12 -2.62 -3.54
C ALA A 641 -37.16 -2.29 -2.03
N SER A 642 -37.96 -3.04 -1.27
CA SER A 642 -37.82 -3.12 0.18
C SER A 642 -36.56 -3.91 0.55
N LEU A 643 -35.91 -3.51 1.65
CA LEU A 643 -34.90 -4.35 2.31
C LEU A 643 -35.56 -5.68 2.67
N GLU A 644 -34.86 -6.79 2.45
CA GLU A 644 -35.37 -8.12 2.77
C GLU A 644 -34.47 -8.79 3.80
N ALA A 645 -35.06 -9.47 4.78
CA ALA A 645 -34.30 -10.21 5.79
C ALA A 645 -34.98 -11.52 6.19
N VAL A 646 -34.17 -12.47 6.67
CA VAL A 646 -34.61 -13.75 7.21
C VAL A 646 -33.73 -14.14 8.41
N LEU A 647 -34.34 -14.78 9.41
CA LEU A 647 -33.66 -15.39 10.54
C LEU A 647 -33.67 -16.91 10.39
N LEU A 648 -32.49 -17.51 10.42
CA LEU A 648 -32.29 -18.95 10.44
C LEU A 648 -31.96 -19.41 11.86
N SER A 649 -32.84 -20.21 12.48
CA SER A 649 -32.53 -20.86 13.74
C SER A 649 -31.63 -22.06 13.49
N VAL A 650 -30.46 -22.10 14.13
CA VAL A 650 -29.59 -23.27 14.13
C VAL A 650 -30.25 -24.38 14.98
N PRO A 651 -30.15 -25.67 14.60
CA PRO A 651 -30.75 -26.77 15.36
C PRO A 651 -30.29 -26.82 16.82
N ASP A 652 -31.19 -27.25 17.71
CA ASP A 652 -30.85 -27.53 19.10
C ASP A 652 -29.72 -28.56 19.18
N GLY A 653 -28.68 -28.25 19.95
CA GLY A 653 -27.49 -29.10 20.01
C GLY A 653 -26.38 -28.71 19.04
N TYR A 654 -26.54 -27.67 18.20
CA TYR A 654 -25.48 -27.15 17.33
C TYR A 654 -25.27 -25.65 17.53
N HIS A 655 -24.07 -25.14 17.25
CA HIS A 655 -23.80 -23.70 17.14
C HIS A 655 -23.00 -23.39 15.88
N CYS A 656 -23.25 -22.22 15.30
CA CYS A 656 -22.49 -21.75 14.14
C CYS A 656 -21.10 -21.30 14.57
N VAL A 657 -20.07 -21.82 13.88
CA VAL A 657 -18.65 -21.51 14.12
C VAL A 657 -18.19 -20.43 13.14
N ASP A 658 -18.49 -20.62 11.87
CA ASP A 658 -18.18 -19.66 10.81
C ASP A 658 -19.13 -19.84 9.64
N LEU A 659 -19.20 -18.82 8.79
CA LEU A 659 -20.01 -18.82 7.58
C LEU A 659 -19.25 -18.10 6.47
N SER A 660 -19.35 -18.65 5.26
CA SER A 660 -18.72 -18.05 4.10
C SER A 660 -19.56 -18.28 2.87
N LEU A 661 -19.42 -17.38 1.90
CA LEU A 661 -20.17 -17.47 0.67
C LEU A 661 -19.44 -18.35 -0.34
N TYR A 662 -20.22 -19.09 -1.11
CA TYR A 662 -19.69 -19.96 -2.16
C TYR A 662 -20.08 -19.44 -3.55
N LYS A 663 -21.16 -19.94 -4.15
CA LYS A 663 -21.65 -19.52 -5.48
C LYS A 663 -22.89 -18.64 -5.37
N LYS A 664 -23.50 -18.28 -6.50
CA LYS A 664 -24.68 -17.40 -6.53
C LYS A 664 -25.79 -17.95 -5.64
N GLY A 665 -26.18 -17.16 -4.63
CA GLY A 665 -27.23 -17.55 -3.68
C GLY A 665 -26.85 -18.71 -2.75
N GLN A 666 -25.57 -19.07 -2.62
CA GLN A 666 -25.13 -20.22 -1.80
C GLN A 666 -24.22 -19.80 -0.65
N ILE A 667 -24.58 -20.20 0.56
CA ILE A 667 -23.82 -19.93 1.79
C ILE A 667 -23.35 -21.26 2.38
N VAL A 668 -22.04 -21.39 2.62
CA VAL A 668 -21.45 -22.50 3.36
C VAL A 668 -21.50 -22.16 4.84
N LEU A 669 -22.12 -23.04 5.62
CA LEU A 669 -22.19 -22.95 7.08
C LEU A 669 -21.31 -24.03 7.70
N LEU A 670 -20.60 -23.65 8.75
CA LEU A 670 -19.79 -24.55 9.56
C LEU A 670 -20.36 -24.59 10.98
N LEU A 671 -20.82 -25.76 11.40
CA LEU A 671 -21.51 -25.96 12.68
C LEU A 671 -20.76 -26.97 13.57
N ASN A 672 -20.74 -26.70 14.88
CA ASN A 672 -20.23 -27.60 15.92
C ASN A 672 -21.39 -28.09 16.79
N GLU A 673 -21.35 -29.35 17.21
CA GLU A 673 -22.28 -29.86 18.23
C GLU A 673 -21.97 -29.24 19.62
N SER A 674 -23.01 -28.84 20.35
CA SER A 674 -22.95 -28.27 21.70
C SER A 674 -23.14 -29.38 22.75
N THR A 675 -22.18 -30.31 22.87
CA THR A 675 -22.21 -31.34 23.93
C THR A 675 -21.54 -30.86 25.21
N SER A 676 -22.29 -30.87 26.31
CA SER A 676 -21.77 -30.77 27.66
C SER A 676 -21.08 -32.09 28.04
N ALA A 677 -19.78 -32.03 28.34
CA ALA A 677 -18.96 -33.10 28.94
C ALA A 677 -18.44 -34.23 28.03
N SER A 678 -17.51 -33.92 27.13
CA SER A 678 -16.13 -34.46 27.17
C SER A 678 -15.31 -33.81 26.06
N GLU A 679 -14.16 -33.25 26.40
CA GLU A 679 -13.21 -32.70 25.43
C GLU A 679 -12.60 -33.84 24.60
N CYS A 680 -13.30 -34.42 23.61
CA CYS A 680 -12.64 -35.12 22.48
C CYS A 680 -13.53 -35.77 21.39
N SER A 681 -14.86 -35.71 21.41
CA SER A 681 -15.68 -36.42 20.39
C SER A 681 -16.89 -35.64 19.85
N GLY A 682 -16.79 -34.31 19.72
CA GLY A 682 -17.86 -33.52 19.12
C GLY A 682 -17.98 -33.80 17.63
N GLU A 683 -19.17 -34.19 17.18
CA GLU A 683 -19.50 -34.22 15.76
C GLU A 683 -19.64 -32.77 15.26
N SER A 684 -19.20 -32.51 14.04
CA SER A 684 -19.33 -31.20 13.41
C SER A 684 -19.87 -31.40 12.01
N CYS A 685 -20.44 -30.36 11.42
CA CYS A 685 -20.90 -30.49 10.04
C CYS A 685 -20.63 -29.24 9.23
N MET A 686 -20.43 -29.47 7.93
CA MET A 686 -20.38 -28.44 6.91
C MET A 686 -21.58 -28.62 6.01
N MET A 687 -22.28 -27.53 5.69
CA MET A 687 -23.44 -27.58 4.83
C MET A 687 -23.51 -26.37 3.89
N ILE A 688 -24.20 -26.54 2.77
CA ILE A 688 -24.52 -25.43 1.85
C ILE A 688 -26.02 -25.12 1.96
N VAL A 689 -26.36 -23.85 2.14
CA VAL A 689 -27.75 -23.35 2.16
C VAL A 689 -27.99 -22.51 0.91
N GLN A 690 -29.10 -22.76 0.20
CA GLN A 690 -29.57 -21.90 -0.88
C GLN A 690 -30.31 -20.70 -0.30
N ALA A 691 -29.66 -19.54 -0.29
CA ALA A 691 -30.23 -18.29 0.20
C ALA A 691 -31.46 -17.86 -0.61
N ASP A 692 -31.51 -18.12 -1.92
CA ASP A 692 -32.62 -17.67 -2.78
C ASP A 692 -33.95 -18.38 -2.49
N ASP A 693 -33.90 -19.58 -1.90
CA ASP A 693 -35.07 -20.37 -1.52
C ASP A 693 -35.63 -20.00 -0.13
N LEU A 694 -34.95 -19.10 0.59
CA LEU A 694 -35.36 -18.70 1.94
C LEU A 694 -36.56 -17.75 1.93
N PRO A 695 -37.47 -17.85 2.90
CA PRO A 695 -38.66 -17.01 2.98
C PRO A 695 -38.31 -15.62 3.53
N PHE A 696 -37.75 -14.77 2.67
CA PHE A 696 -37.42 -13.39 3.03
C PHE A 696 -38.67 -12.57 3.35
N VAL A 697 -38.60 -11.84 4.46
CA VAL A 697 -39.61 -10.85 4.85
C VAL A 697 -39.18 -9.48 4.35
N SER A 698 -40.07 -8.79 3.66
CA SER A 698 -39.87 -7.39 3.28
C SER A 698 -39.99 -6.49 4.50
N ILE A 699 -38.90 -5.79 4.82
CA ILE A 699 -38.86 -4.78 5.86
C ILE A 699 -39.30 -3.45 5.23
N PRO A 700 -40.47 -2.89 5.61
CA PRO A 700 -40.91 -1.61 5.10
C PRO A 700 -39.94 -0.52 5.58
N ARG A 701 -39.42 0.26 4.64
CA ARG A 701 -38.62 1.45 4.94
C ARG A 701 -39.53 2.63 5.30
N SER A 702 -40.19 2.59 6.45
CA SER A 702 -41.03 3.69 6.95
C SER A 702 -40.49 4.25 8.27
N GLY A 703 -39.43 5.08 8.21
CA GLY A 703 -38.90 5.75 9.41
C GLY A 703 -37.52 6.41 9.24
N CYS A 704 -37.18 7.33 10.16
CA CYS A 704 -35.95 8.16 10.22
C CYS A 704 -34.64 7.38 10.18
N ILE A 705 -34.68 6.12 10.60
CA ILE A 705 -33.72 5.04 10.49
C ILE A 705 -34.59 3.82 10.18
N ASN A 706 -34.09 2.80 9.48
CA ASN A 706 -34.80 1.52 9.39
C ASN A 706 -34.99 1.00 10.83
N THR A 707 -36.10 1.35 11.50
CA THR A 707 -36.50 0.84 12.80
C THR A 707 -37.05 -0.55 12.60
N TRP A 708 -36.22 -1.42 12.03
CA TRP A 708 -36.43 -2.85 12.15
C TRP A 708 -35.81 -3.22 13.51
N ASN A 709 -36.64 -3.79 14.36
CA ASN A 709 -36.16 -4.48 15.54
C ASN A 709 -36.03 -5.95 15.12
N LEU A 710 -34.94 -6.62 15.50
CA LEU A 710 -34.79 -8.08 15.36
C LEU A 710 -36.04 -8.81 15.88
N ASP A 711 -36.73 -8.23 16.87
CA ASP A 711 -38.02 -8.69 17.39
C ASP A 711 -39.14 -8.82 16.34
N GLN A 712 -39.14 -8.02 15.26
CA GLN A 712 -40.13 -8.11 14.18
C GLN A 712 -39.96 -9.39 13.33
N LEU A 713 -38.76 -9.96 13.31
CA LEU A 713 -38.49 -11.20 12.58
C LEU A 713 -38.71 -12.46 13.44
N LYS A 714 -39.09 -12.32 14.73
CA LYS A 714 -39.36 -13.45 15.64
C LYS A 714 -40.44 -14.38 15.10
N ASP A 715 -41.47 -13.81 14.48
CA ASP A 715 -42.61 -14.57 13.97
C ASP A 715 -42.31 -15.26 12.61
N SER A 716 -41.16 -14.94 12.00
CA SER A 716 -40.72 -15.44 10.68
C SER A 716 -39.44 -16.27 10.73
N VAL A 717 -39.06 -16.78 11.92
CA VAL A 717 -37.85 -17.61 12.07
C VAL A 717 -38.01 -18.91 11.29
N THR A 718 -37.05 -19.19 10.43
CA THR A 718 -36.98 -20.44 9.67
C THR A 718 -36.01 -21.39 10.36
N HIS A 719 -36.48 -22.59 10.73
CA HIS A 719 -35.63 -23.60 11.35
C HIS A 719 -34.81 -24.33 10.29
N LEU A 720 -33.49 -24.31 10.46
CA LEU A 720 -32.58 -25.00 9.56
C LEU A 720 -32.71 -26.52 9.75
N ARG A 721 -32.98 -27.26 8.67
CA ARG A 721 -33.14 -28.72 8.70
C ARG A 721 -31.94 -29.39 8.04
N LEU A 722 -31.19 -30.17 8.82
CA LEU A 722 -29.99 -30.88 8.33
C LEU A 722 -30.31 -31.98 7.30
N GLU A 723 -31.53 -32.53 7.31
CA GLU A 723 -31.92 -33.69 6.49
C GLU A 723 -32.18 -33.36 5.00
N ASN A 724 -32.44 -32.09 4.66
CA ASN A 724 -32.88 -31.69 3.32
C ASN A 724 -31.79 -31.04 2.46
N GLU A 725 -30.62 -30.76 3.05
CA GLU A 725 -29.54 -30.00 2.42
C GLU A 725 -28.31 -30.87 2.17
N LYS A 726 -27.38 -30.41 1.33
CA LYS A 726 -26.06 -31.05 1.20
C LYS A 726 -25.26 -30.82 2.48
N VAL A 727 -25.23 -31.82 3.36
CA VAL A 727 -24.52 -31.79 4.65
C VAL A 727 -23.43 -32.87 4.67
N ARG A 728 -22.24 -32.49 5.13
CA ARG A 728 -21.13 -33.42 5.40
C ARG A 728 -20.76 -33.37 6.87
N ASN A 729 -20.80 -34.54 7.51
CA ASN A 729 -20.31 -34.70 8.88
C ASN A 729 -18.78 -34.75 8.91
N ILE A 730 -18.22 -34.12 9.92
CA ILE A 730 -16.79 -33.98 10.18
C ILE A 730 -16.54 -34.62 11.55
N PRO A 731 -15.67 -35.63 11.66
CA PRO A 731 -15.45 -36.40 12.90
C PRO A 731 -14.63 -35.64 13.95
N HIS A 732 -14.46 -34.33 13.78
CA HIS A 732 -13.63 -33.47 14.61
C HIS A 732 -14.36 -32.16 14.87
N SER A 733 -14.27 -31.65 16.09
CA SER A 733 -14.67 -30.27 16.40
C SER A 733 -13.88 -29.29 15.53
N VAL A 734 -14.63 -28.44 14.82
CA VAL A 734 -14.11 -27.44 13.88
C VAL A 734 -13.94 -26.08 14.55
N ALA A 735 -13.05 -25.27 14.00
CA ALA A 735 -12.73 -23.92 14.48
C ALA A 735 -12.64 -22.96 13.30
N ALA A 736 -13.03 -21.70 13.52
CA ALA A 736 -12.80 -20.62 12.56
C ALA A 736 -11.28 -20.45 12.31
N PRO A 737 -10.86 -20.03 11.11
CA PRO A 737 -11.67 -19.53 9.98
C PRO A 737 -12.13 -20.61 8.98
N LEU A 738 -13.23 -20.38 8.28
CA LEU A 738 -13.65 -21.17 7.11
C LEU A 738 -13.17 -20.48 5.81
N ALA A 739 -12.35 -21.17 5.02
CA ALA A 739 -11.86 -20.64 3.73
C ALA A 739 -12.56 -21.31 2.55
N VAL A 740 -13.28 -20.55 1.73
CA VAL A 740 -14.06 -21.05 0.58
C VAL A 740 -13.60 -20.37 -0.71
N SER A 741 -13.51 -21.12 -1.80
CA SER A 741 -13.25 -20.61 -3.15
C SER A 741 -14.39 -20.96 -4.09
N ALA A 742 -15.12 -19.94 -4.52
CA ALA A 742 -16.20 -20.05 -5.50
C ALA A 742 -15.72 -20.45 -6.90
N SER A 743 -14.56 -19.92 -7.31
CA SER A 743 -14.01 -20.10 -8.66
C SER A 743 -13.47 -21.51 -8.88
N ARG A 744 -12.97 -22.16 -7.83
CA ARG A 744 -12.38 -23.50 -7.87
C ARG A 744 -13.25 -24.59 -7.28
N GLY A 745 -14.31 -24.21 -6.57
CA GLY A 745 -15.24 -25.17 -6.03
C GLY A 745 -14.77 -25.87 -4.76
N VAL A 746 -13.95 -25.22 -3.93
CA VAL A 746 -13.24 -25.87 -2.80
C VAL A 746 -13.46 -25.15 -1.48
N ALA A 747 -13.41 -25.90 -0.38
CA ALA A 747 -13.42 -25.37 0.98
C ALA A 747 -12.29 -25.97 1.81
N CYS A 748 -11.69 -25.17 2.68
CA CYS A 748 -10.74 -25.60 3.70
C CYS A 748 -11.33 -25.32 5.08
N VAL A 749 -11.44 -26.37 5.87
CA VAL A 749 -11.97 -26.36 7.24
C VAL A 749 -10.84 -26.70 8.20
N PHE A 750 -10.75 -25.99 9.33
CA PHE A 750 -9.75 -26.28 10.36
C PHE A 750 -10.41 -26.94 11.57
N ALA A 751 -9.77 -27.98 12.08
CA ALA A 751 -10.18 -28.65 13.30
C ALA A 751 -9.41 -28.11 14.51
N ALA A 752 -10.04 -28.13 15.68
CA ALA A 752 -9.44 -27.72 16.95
C ALA A 752 -8.15 -28.51 17.30
N ARG A 753 -7.98 -29.72 16.74
CA ARG A 753 -6.77 -30.54 16.86
C ARG A 753 -5.63 -30.12 15.93
N LYS A 754 -5.63 -28.87 15.44
CA LYS A 754 -4.66 -28.36 14.46
C LYS A 754 -4.59 -29.24 13.22
N ARG A 755 -5.74 -29.59 12.65
CA ARG A 755 -5.83 -30.28 11.36
C ARG A 755 -6.51 -29.37 10.35
N ALA A 756 -6.15 -29.52 9.09
CA ALA A 756 -6.82 -28.87 7.98
C ALA A 756 -7.39 -29.93 7.05
N LEU A 757 -8.67 -29.75 6.75
CA LEU A 757 -9.49 -30.62 5.92
C LEU A 757 -9.87 -29.84 4.66
N VAL A 758 -9.50 -30.36 3.48
CA VAL A 758 -9.84 -29.74 2.19
C VAL A 758 -10.91 -30.56 1.50
N TYR A 759 -12.02 -29.92 1.20
CA TYR A 759 -13.17 -30.52 0.52
C TYR A 759 -13.35 -29.91 -0.87
N ILE A 760 -13.74 -30.73 -1.83
CA ILE A 760 -14.27 -30.31 -3.13
C ILE A 760 -15.79 -30.25 -2.98
N LEU A 761 -16.37 -29.06 -3.12
CA LEU A 761 -17.79 -28.81 -2.85
C LEU A 761 -18.71 -29.19 -4.01
N ASP A 762 -18.17 -29.35 -5.21
CA ASP A 762 -18.91 -29.69 -6.42
C ASP A 762 -18.99 -31.20 -6.70
N GLU A 763 -18.19 -32.01 -6.00
CA GLU A 763 -18.09 -33.46 -6.15
C GLU A 763 -18.57 -34.13 -4.87
N ASP A 764 -19.32 -35.23 -5.00
CA ASP A 764 -19.76 -36.04 -3.87
C ASP A 764 -18.85 -37.29 -3.78
N GLU A 765 -18.64 -37.80 -2.58
CA GLU A 765 -17.79 -38.96 -2.31
C GLU A 765 -18.63 -40.24 -2.38
N ASP A 766 -18.15 -41.20 -3.19
CA ASP A 766 -18.70 -42.55 -3.16
C ASP A 766 -18.32 -43.21 -1.84
N ASP A 767 -19.32 -43.63 -1.07
CA ASP A 767 -19.13 -44.39 0.16
C ASP A 767 -18.62 -45.78 -0.20
N VAL A 768 -17.32 -45.88 -0.42
CA VAL A 768 -16.63 -47.17 -0.49
C VAL A 768 -16.65 -47.69 0.92
N SER A 769 -17.62 -48.55 1.23
CA SER A 769 -17.54 -49.40 2.40
C SER A 769 -16.23 -50.19 2.27
N ASP A 770 -15.15 -49.72 2.87
CA ASP A 770 -13.93 -50.47 3.10
C ASP A 770 -14.31 -51.60 4.06
N GLY A 771 -14.92 -52.64 3.50
CA GLY A 771 -15.00 -53.94 4.13
C GLY A 771 -13.63 -54.59 4.02
N GLU A 772 -12.78 -54.34 5.02
CA GLU A 772 -11.82 -55.31 5.55
C GLU A 772 -11.32 -54.93 6.96
#